data_AF-A0A923TBH9-F1
#
_entry.id   AF-A0A923TBH9-F1
#
_cell.length_a   1.000
_cell.length_b   1.000
_cell.length_c   1.000
_cell.angle_alpha   90.00
_cell.angle_beta   90.00
_cell.angle_gamma   90.00
#
_symmetry.space_group_name_H-M   'P 1'
#
loop_
_entity.id
_entity.type
_entity.pdbx_description
1 polymer ?
#
loop_
_entity_poly.entity_id
_entity_poly.type
_entity_poly.pdbx_seq_one_letter_code
_entity_poly.pdbx_strand_id
1 'polypeptide(L)'
;MLRYLAAHARPDGGYAFSDQARSHLTPTYATIGCHHLLGVTPPAPAALAHFVRTHHPRELKKLEQERRSFEFQQVQALVWLGDAAVDFHARIATFTAPLPYLKQYEQHGYPVFQSELGLVQASALLGLPLAPLRPAFTDYVTARRRANGSYNNTPAADGGDGHVMNTLWGLQAARTLGLPPPGNPAATVAWLHACQLPDGGFTYQPAPAFGGVTDVAYTRAVLRALQLLGAAPADPAATRAWLHRLANADGGFADRPGWLSNPLATYHALDALAALGPAEPRADITRRAAPTRTALPENLKLFSLQLEAHGTGSPAEAVALAGALRIDLWGAKNATPARLARAAALAAEARVPVKFFRADEEYGTWIDVPGLGTYSHMSDVMAPADTAIGPPLGARGETSPPVTWPDFRTRRLEPLRRGQGRLVWQFGENEELVRALLDDSVERGGFAAISTFHFGNPDFTNSEPFLHRWRGQLPFVGLQDAHGAESWWFADQTTGYRTLFLATAPTWAGWLEALAKNRVVAARHDEVSRGETWLHSGSDEVLAFVRAREATWRWWNDGPASRPLVSLVALRPDDEFEVGRPAHGLALRVRCAWKNTPQGLPQSPLAELVRLTLDDAPATAVLVERPRAKGPGLSDHYHLLALPTLAPGEHRATAIVRELATGRETTGTLRFNAP
;
A
#
# COMPACT_ATOMS: atom_id res chain seq x y z
N MET A 1 -22.68 4.02 -19.45
CA MET A 1 -21.76 5.08 -19.00
C MET A 1 -22.32 5.90 -17.85
N LEU A 2 -23.32 6.78 -18.02
CA LEU A 2 -23.80 7.62 -16.89
C LEU A 2 -24.31 6.80 -15.70
N ARG A 3 -25.04 5.69 -15.95
CA ARG A 3 -25.42 4.73 -14.89
C ARG A 3 -24.22 4.09 -14.18
N TYR A 4 -23.15 3.80 -14.92
CA TYR A 4 -21.91 3.27 -14.36
C TYR A 4 -21.28 4.29 -13.41
N LEU A 5 -21.10 5.53 -13.87
CA LEU A 5 -20.55 6.62 -13.04
C LEU A 5 -21.40 6.85 -11.78
N ALA A 6 -22.73 6.83 -11.90
CA ALA A 6 -23.64 7.01 -10.77
C ALA A 6 -23.48 5.92 -9.68
N ALA A 7 -23.10 4.69 -10.06
CA ALA A 7 -22.88 3.61 -9.09
C ALA A 7 -21.65 3.84 -8.18
N HIS A 8 -20.76 4.76 -8.56
CA HIS A 8 -19.59 5.13 -7.77
C HIS A 8 -19.84 6.26 -6.76
N ALA A 9 -21.01 6.91 -6.79
CA ALA A 9 -21.35 7.99 -5.87
C ALA A 9 -21.45 7.49 -4.42
N ARG A 10 -21.12 8.35 -3.45
CA ARG A 10 -21.30 8.08 -2.01
C ARG A 10 -22.07 9.21 -1.32
N PRO A 11 -22.60 8.96 -0.11
CA PRO A 11 -23.41 9.95 0.61
C PRO A 11 -22.69 11.27 0.95
N ASP A 12 -21.35 11.27 0.98
CA ASP A 12 -20.51 12.45 1.24
C ASP A 12 -20.42 13.42 0.03
N GLY A 13 -21.09 13.10 -1.08
CA GLY A 13 -21.13 13.92 -2.28
C GLY A 13 -19.98 13.66 -3.27
N GLY A 14 -19.02 12.81 -2.92
CA GLY A 14 -17.94 12.38 -3.81
C GLY A 14 -18.24 11.07 -4.54
N TYR A 15 -17.20 10.56 -5.20
CA TYR A 15 -17.17 9.23 -5.82
C TYR A 15 -16.00 8.40 -5.28
N ALA A 16 -16.14 7.08 -5.33
CA ALA A 16 -15.15 6.12 -4.84
C ALA A 16 -14.80 5.05 -5.90
N PHE A 17 -13.71 4.30 -5.68
CA PHE A 17 -13.51 3.02 -6.38
C PHE A 17 -14.58 2.00 -5.92
N SER A 18 -14.81 0.94 -6.70
CA SER A 18 -15.97 0.06 -6.50
C SER A 18 -15.93 -0.73 -5.18
N ASP A 19 -14.75 -1.06 -4.68
CA ASP A 19 -14.56 -1.71 -3.38
C ASP A 19 -14.60 -0.75 -2.18
N GLN A 20 -14.49 0.56 -2.44
CA GLN A 20 -14.34 1.58 -1.41
C GLN A 20 -15.69 2.16 -0.95
N ALA A 21 -15.90 2.19 0.36
CA ALA A 21 -17.08 2.83 0.96
C ALA A 21 -16.95 4.36 1.04
N ARG A 22 -15.72 4.86 1.21
CA ARG A 22 -15.41 6.29 1.34
C ARG A 22 -15.06 6.87 -0.03
N SER A 23 -15.52 8.08 -0.32
CA SER A 23 -15.12 8.77 -1.54
C SER A 23 -13.65 9.16 -1.50
N HIS A 24 -13.08 9.36 -2.69
CA HIS A 24 -11.72 9.80 -2.87
C HIS A 24 -11.64 10.87 -3.97
N LEU A 25 -10.66 11.77 -3.88
CA LEU A 25 -10.47 12.85 -4.85
C LEU A 25 -10.31 12.34 -6.28
N THR A 26 -9.47 11.32 -6.50
CA THR A 26 -9.17 10.79 -7.85
C THR A 26 -10.34 10.19 -8.61
N PRO A 27 -11.14 9.24 -8.07
CA PRO A 27 -12.35 8.79 -8.76
C PRO A 27 -13.41 9.90 -8.92
N THR A 28 -13.45 10.88 -8.01
CA THR A 28 -14.30 12.07 -8.15
C THR A 28 -13.86 12.95 -9.32
N TYR A 29 -12.57 13.30 -9.39
CA TYR A 29 -11.93 14.01 -10.50
C TYR A 29 -12.22 13.31 -11.83
N ALA A 30 -12.00 12.00 -11.90
CA ALA A 30 -12.22 11.22 -13.10
C ALA A 30 -13.71 11.22 -13.52
N THR A 31 -14.63 11.12 -12.57
CA THR A 31 -16.07 11.16 -12.85
C THR A 31 -16.51 12.54 -13.35
N ILE A 32 -16.01 13.63 -12.76
CA ILE A 32 -16.26 14.99 -13.25
C ILE A 32 -15.69 15.15 -14.67
N GLY A 33 -14.47 14.67 -14.91
CA GLY A 33 -13.85 14.68 -16.24
C GLY A 33 -14.65 13.90 -17.29
N CYS A 34 -15.21 12.74 -16.92
CA CYS A 34 -16.11 11.99 -17.80
C CYS A 34 -17.36 12.80 -18.17
N HIS A 35 -18.00 13.45 -17.19
CA HIS A 35 -19.18 14.30 -17.42
C HIS A 35 -18.86 15.48 -18.33
N HIS A 36 -17.72 16.15 -18.09
CA HIS A 36 -17.21 17.23 -18.93
C HIS A 36 -17.01 16.77 -20.39
N LEU A 37 -16.31 15.65 -20.61
CA LEU A 37 -16.09 15.08 -21.95
C LEU A 37 -17.38 14.62 -22.64
N LEU A 38 -18.41 14.28 -21.88
CA LEU A 38 -19.73 13.91 -22.40
C LEU A 38 -20.63 15.12 -22.67
N GLY A 39 -20.25 16.33 -22.24
CA GLY A 39 -21.07 17.53 -22.36
C GLY A 39 -22.32 17.48 -21.48
N VAL A 40 -22.28 16.75 -20.36
CA VAL A 40 -23.41 16.57 -19.45
C VAL A 40 -23.02 17.08 -18.06
N THR A 41 -23.87 17.90 -17.44
CA THR A 41 -23.65 18.35 -16.06
C THR A 41 -23.73 17.17 -15.08
N PRO A 42 -22.73 16.98 -14.20
CA PRO A 42 -22.81 15.92 -13.18
C PRO A 42 -23.93 16.21 -12.17
N PRO A 43 -24.47 15.17 -11.51
CA PRO A 43 -25.49 15.37 -10.48
C PRO A 43 -24.91 16.16 -9.30
N ALA A 44 -25.70 17.07 -8.74
CA ALA A 44 -25.36 17.88 -7.57
C ALA A 44 -23.97 18.59 -7.68
N PRO A 45 -23.74 19.45 -8.69
CA PRO A 45 -22.43 20.05 -8.95
C PRO A 45 -21.89 20.87 -7.78
N ALA A 46 -22.75 21.50 -6.98
CA ALA A 46 -22.34 22.24 -5.78
C ALA A 46 -21.78 21.31 -4.68
N ALA A 47 -22.40 20.14 -4.47
CA ALA A 47 -21.90 19.15 -3.52
C ALA A 47 -20.56 18.58 -3.97
N LEU A 48 -20.39 18.34 -5.27
CA LEU A 48 -19.11 17.92 -5.85
C LEU A 48 -18.02 18.98 -5.69
N ALA A 49 -18.34 20.25 -5.97
CA ALA A 49 -17.42 21.35 -5.80
C ALA A 49 -16.99 21.51 -4.33
N HIS A 50 -17.91 21.28 -3.39
CA HIS A 50 -17.59 21.24 -1.96
C HIS A 50 -16.66 20.06 -1.62
N PHE A 51 -17.02 18.84 -2.05
CA PHE A 51 -16.21 17.64 -1.82
C PHE A 51 -14.78 17.82 -2.33
N VAL A 52 -14.63 18.27 -3.57
CA VAL A 52 -13.33 18.51 -4.20
C VAL A 52 -12.48 19.47 -3.39
N ARG A 53 -13.06 20.52 -2.79
CA ARG A 53 -12.31 21.47 -1.94
C ARG A 53 -11.84 20.86 -0.63
N THR A 54 -12.66 20.01 -0.01
CA THR A 54 -12.47 19.58 1.38
C THR A 54 -11.85 18.19 1.53
N HIS A 55 -11.79 17.38 0.48
CA HIS A 55 -11.35 15.98 0.55
C HIS A 55 -10.02 15.74 -0.17
N HIS A 56 -9.01 16.56 0.14
CA HIS A 56 -7.65 16.26 -0.28
C HIS A 56 -7.14 15.00 0.47
N PRO A 57 -6.41 14.07 -0.16
CA PRO A 57 -5.97 12.82 0.50
C PRO A 57 -5.20 13.01 1.83
N ARG A 58 -4.41 14.09 1.94
CA ARG A 58 -3.77 14.57 3.18
C ARG A 58 -4.68 14.72 4.40
N GLU A 59 -5.98 14.93 4.22
CA GLU A 59 -6.94 15.11 5.32
C GLU A 59 -7.13 13.82 6.13
N LEU A 60 -6.83 12.67 5.53
CA LEU A 60 -6.77 11.40 6.26
C LEU A 60 -5.55 11.35 7.18
N LYS A 61 -4.39 11.71 6.63
CA LYS A 61 -3.09 11.77 7.31
C LYS A 61 -2.09 12.53 6.43
N LYS A 62 -1.16 13.26 7.07
CA LYS A 62 -0.05 13.93 6.39
C LYS A 62 0.69 12.94 5.49
N LEU A 63 0.77 13.25 4.21
CA LEU A 63 1.45 12.42 3.22
C LEU A 63 2.97 12.37 3.49
N GLU A 64 3.56 11.22 3.22
CA GLU A 64 5.00 10.98 3.26
C GLU A 64 5.73 11.92 2.31
N GLN A 65 5.28 11.99 1.06
CA GLN A 65 5.63 13.05 0.11
C GLN A 65 4.39 13.86 -0.26
N GLU A 66 4.53 15.18 -0.32
CA GLU A 66 3.50 16.05 -0.86
C GLU A 66 3.33 15.84 -2.37
N ARG A 67 2.13 15.47 -2.81
CA ARG A 67 1.81 15.17 -4.21
C ARG A 67 0.99 16.28 -4.85
N ARG A 68 1.67 17.21 -5.52
CA ARG A 68 1.08 18.38 -6.20
C ARG A 68 0.12 18.03 -7.35
N SER A 69 0.11 16.77 -7.78
CA SER A 69 -0.92 16.23 -8.68
C SER A 69 -2.33 16.23 -8.06
N PHE A 70 -2.48 16.22 -6.73
CA PHE A 70 -3.78 16.31 -6.09
C PHE A 70 -4.33 17.73 -6.16
N GLU A 71 -3.51 18.75 -5.95
CA GLU A 71 -3.88 20.15 -6.19
C GLU A 71 -4.33 20.36 -7.64
N PHE A 72 -3.60 19.79 -8.61
CA PHE A 72 -4.02 19.82 -10.00
C PHE A 72 -5.40 19.17 -10.21
N GLN A 73 -5.64 18.00 -9.62
CA GLN A 73 -6.95 17.33 -9.69
C GLN A 73 -8.06 18.21 -9.09
N GLN A 74 -7.81 18.89 -7.96
CA GLN A 74 -8.79 19.79 -7.35
C GLN A 74 -9.12 20.97 -8.27
N VAL A 75 -8.11 21.69 -8.74
CA VAL A 75 -8.28 22.86 -9.61
C VAL A 75 -8.97 22.47 -10.92
N GLN A 76 -8.48 21.41 -11.58
CA GLN A 76 -9.03 20.98 -12.86
C GLN A 76 -10.49 20.49 -12.74
N ALA A 77 -10.83 19.78 -11.66
CA ALA A 77 -12.20 19.34 -11.41
C ALA A 77 -13.14 20.53 -11.19
N LEU A 78 -12.72 21.55 -10.44
CA LEU A 78 -13.50 22.77 -10.23
C LEU A 78 -13.72 23.54 -11.53
N VAL A 79 -12.67 23.71 -12.34
CA VAL A 79 -12.79 24.34 -13.67
C VAL A 79 -13.77 23.60 -14.56
N TRP A 80 -13.75 22.26 -14.56
CA TRP A 80 -14.73 21.47 -15.31
C TRP A 80 -16.16 21.61 -14.82
N LEU A 81 -16.36 21.94 -13.53
CA LEU A 81 -17.67 22.27 -12.96
C LEU A 81 -18.11 23.72 -13.22
N GLY A 82 -17.29 24.52 -13.92
CA GLY A 82 -17.56 25.94 -14.20
C GLY A 82 -17.17 26.89 -13.06
N ASP A 83 -16.40 26.41 -12.07
CA ASP A 83 -15.88 27.18 -10.95
C ASP A 83 -14.48 27.70 -11.27
N ALA A 84 -14.17 28.95 -10.93
CA ALA A 84 -12.85 29.55 -11.16
C ALA A 84 -11.76 29.06 -10.19
N ALA A 85 -12.13 28.29 -9.16
CA ALA A 85 -11.22 27.73 -8.15
C ALA A 85 -10.35 28.79 -7.43
N VAL A 86 -10.87 30.01 -7.27
CA VAL A 86 -10.12 31.17 -6.76
C VAL A 86 -9.53 30.95 -5.37
N ASP A 87 -10.18 30.13 -4.56
CA ASP A 87 -9.76 29.79 -3.19
C ASP A 87 -8.38 29.09 -3.16
N PHE A 88 -7.95 28.48 -4.28
CA PHE A 88 -6.65 27.83 -4.39
C PHE A 88 -5.50 28.80 -4.73
N HIS A 89 -5.79 30.04 -5.12
CA HIS A 89 -4.77 31.00 -5.57
C HIS A 89 -3.66 31.18 -4.53
N ALA A 90 -4.03 31.47 -3.29
CA ALA A 90 -3.07 31.72 -2.22
C ALA A 90 -2.15 30.52 -1.97
N ARG A 91 -2.72 29.30 -1.96
CA ARG A 91 -1.96 28.08 -1.73
C ARG A 91 -1.01 27.77 -2.89
N ILE A 92 -1.52 27.75 -4.12
CA ILE A 92 -0.74 27.44 -5.33
C ILE A 92 0.40 28.44 -5.51
N ALA A 93 0.18 29.72 -5.21
CA ALA A 93 1.21 30.75 -5.30
C ALA A 93 2.39 30.57 -4.33
N THR A 94 2.25 29.77 -3.26
CA THR A 94 3.36 29.50 -2.34
C THR A 94 4.39 28.51 -2.90
N PHE A 95 4.02 27.73 -3.91
CA PHE A 95 4.90 26.73 -4.51
C PHE A 95 5.67 27.34 -5.68
N THR A 96 6.99 27.50 -5.55
CA THR A 96 7.83 28.17 -6.55
C THR A 96 8.90 27.28 -7.19
N ALA A 97 9.16 26.12 -6.61
CA ALA A 97 10.17 25.17 -7.08
C ALA A 97 9.72 23.71 -6.85
N PRO A 98 10.25 22.74 -7.64
CA PRO A 98 10.05 21.32 -7.41
C PRO A 98 10.42 20.90 -5.99
N LEU A 99 9.64 20.01 -5.38
CA LEU A 99 9.92 19.47 -4.04
C LEU A 99 10.83 18.23 -4.14
N PRO A 100 12.06 18.24 -3.60
CA PRO A 100 12.91 17.05 -3.56
C PRO A 100 12.20 15.86 -2.92
N TYR A 101 12.45 14.66 -3.44
CA TYR A 101 11.92 13.44 -2.86
C TYR A 101 12.78 12.99 -1.68
N LEU A 102 12.20 12.22 -0.77
CA LEU A 102 12.89 11.75 0.43
C LEU A 102 14.00 10.76 0.05
N LYS A 103 15.24 11.09 0.44
CA LYS A 103 16.44 10.29 0.11
C LYS A 103 16.49 8.89 0.69
N GLN A 104 15.66 8.61 1.69
CA GLN A 104 15.51 7.28 2.24
C GLN A 104 14.75 6.33 1.31
N TYR A 105 13.97 6.88 0.36
CA TYR A 105 13.15 6.12 -0.60
C TYR A 105 13.66 6.23 -2.04
N GLU A 106 14.24 7.37 -2.44
CA GLU A 106 14.89 7.55 -3.75
C GLU A 106 16.30 8.14 -3.56
N GLN A 107 17.33 7.44 -4.03
CA GLN A 107 18.72 7.68 -3.63
C GLN A 107 19.23 9.11 -3.94
N HIS A 108 18.74 9.73 -5.02
CA HIS A 108 19.18 11.03 -5.49
C HIS A 108 18.34 12.20 -4.94
N GLY A 109 17.14 11.91 -4.45
CA GLY A 109 16.13 12.88 -4.06
C GLY A 109 15.39 13.50 -5.25
N TYR A 110 15.29 12.79 -6.38
CA TYR A 110 14.63 13.30 -7.58
C TYR A 110 13.13 13.55 -7.34
N PRO A 111 12.63 14.79 -7.52
CA PRO A 111 11.20 15.07 -7.44
C PRO A 111 10.41 14.24 -8.45
N VAL A 112 9.23 13.77 -8.06
CA VAL A 112 8.32 13.01 -8.94
C VAL A 112 7.77 13.90 -10.04
N PHE A 113 8.20 13.68 -11.28
CA PHE A 113 8.00 14.61 -12.40
C PHE A 113 6.53 14.97 -12.66
N GLN A 114 5.65 13.98 -12.81
CA GLN A 114 4.21 14.21 -12.96
C GLN A 114 3.62 15.02 -11.80
N SER A 115 4.02 14.74 -10.55
CA SER A 115 3.54 15.48 -9.38
C SER A 115 3.88 16.96 -9.51
N GLU A 116 5.15 17.27 -9.77
CA GLU A 116 5.63 18.64 -9.80
C GLU A 116 5.07 19.44 -10.99
N LEU A 117 4.85 18.79 -12.13
CA LEU A 117 4.25 19.46 -13.30
C LEU A 117 2.75 19.70 -13.15
N GLY A 118 2.07 18.97 -12.26
CA GLY A 118 0.69 19.29 -11.85
C GLY A 118 0.56 20.73 -11.34
N LEU A 119 1.58 21.23 -10.62
CA LEU A 119 1.62 22.63 -10.16
C LEU A 119 1.61 23.62 -11.32
N VAL A 120 2.47 23.41 -12.32
CA VAL A 120 2.59 24.30 -13.48
C VAL A 120 1.25 24.39 -14.22
N GLN A 121 0.57 23.24 -14.38
CA GLN A 121 -0.75 23.21 -14.99
C GLN A 121 -1.82 23.89 -14.12
N ALA A 122 -1.80 23.68 -12.81
CA ALA A 122 -2.73 24.33 -11.88
C ALA A 122 -2.57 25.86 -11.90
N SER A 123 -1.33 26.38 -11.90
CA SER A 123 -1.08 27.82 -11.99
C SER A 123 -1.63 28.43 -13.28
N ALA A 124 -1.50 27.72 -14.41
CA ALA A 124 -2.06 28.17 -15.68
C ALA A 124 -3.59 28.18 -15.68
N LEU A 125 -4.23 27.13 -15.13
CA LEU A 125 -5.69 27.04 -14.99
C LEU A 125 -6.28 28.16 -14.13
N LEU A 126 -5.54 28.59 -13.10
CA LEU A 126 -5.92 29.70 -12.21
C LEU A 126 -5.57 31.09 -12.77
N GLY A 127 -4.91 31.18 -13.93
CA GLY A 127 -4.43 32.44 -14.49
C GLY A 127 -3.36 33.13 -13.62
N LEU A 128 -2.63 32.38 -12.80
CA LEU A 128 -1.56 32.94 -11.96
C LEU A 128 -0.35 33.36 -12.81
N PRO A 129 0.37 34.43 -12.43
CA PRO A 129 1.61 34.79 -13.09
C PRO A 129 2.62 33.63 -13.07
N LEU A 130 3.13 33.24 -14.24
CA LEU A 130 4.12 32.17 -14.34
C LEU A 130 5.56 32.64 -14.09
N ALA A 131 5.81 33.95 -14.05
CA ALA A 131 7.13 34.52 -13.85
C ALA A 131 7.87 34.00 -12.59
N PRO A 132 7.20 33.80 -11.42
CA PRO A 132 7.84 33.21 -10.25
C PRO A 132 8.22 31.73 -10.40
N LEU A 133 7.50 30.96 -11.24
CA LEU A 133 7.79 29.54 -11.47
C LEU A 133 8.92 29.33 -12.48
N ARG A 134 9.02 30.23 -13.47
CA ARG A 134 9.88 30.05 -14.65
C ARG A 134 11.32 29.68 -14.31
N PRO A 135 12.05 30.34 -13.37
CA PRO A 135 13.45 29.99 -13.13
C PRO A 135 13.64 28.52 -12.76
N ALA A 136 13.00 28.05 -11.69
CA ALA A 136 13.17 26.69 -11.21
C ALA A 136 12.55 25.64 -12.16
N PHE A 137 11.36 25.91 -12.70
CA PHE A 137 10.66 24.92 -13.54
C PHE A 137 11.18 24.86 -14.98
N THR A 138 11.76 25.93 -15.52
CA THR A 138 12.44 25.89 -16.83
C THR A 138 13.63 24.97 -16.78
N ASP A 139 14.48 25.12 -15.76
CA ASP A 139 15.65 24.26 -15.57
C ASP A 139 15.23 22.82 -15.32
N TYR A 140 14.24 22.62 -14.45
CA TYR A 140 13.71 21.30 -14.10
C TYR A 140 13.16 20.53 -15.30
N VAL A 141 12.35 21.18 -16.14
CA VAL A 141 11.78 20.57 -17.37
C VAL A 141 12.87 20.35 -18.42
N THR A 142 13.75 21.34 -18.63
CA THR A 142 14.81 21.25 -19.65
C THR A 142 15.79 20.11 -19.35
N ALA A 143 16.20 19.96 -18.08
CA ALA A 143 17.13 18.92 -17.65
C ALA A 143 16.61 17.49 -17.88
N ARG A 144 15.29 17.30 -18.00
CA ARG A 144 14.64 15.98 -18.16
C ARG A 144 14.29 15.64 -19.59
N ARG A 145 14.53 16.56 -20.52
CA ARG A 145 14.23 16.35 -21.93
C ARG A 145 15.32 15.51 -22.60
N ARG A 146 14.91 14.44 -23.28
CA ARG A 146 15.80 13.53 -24.02
C ARG A 146 16.12 14.08 -25.42
N ALA A 147 17.14 13.51 -26.07
CA ALA A 147 17.57 13.93 -27.41
C ALA A 147 16.49 13.69 -28.49
N ASN A 148 15.68 12.63 -28.35
CA ASN A 148 14.49 12.36 -29.18
C ASN A 148 13.29 13.25 -28.82
N GLY A 149 13.44 14.16 -27.85
CA GLY A 149 12.45 15.10 -27.38
C GLY A 149 11.39 14.54 -26.42
N SER A 150 11.47 13.25 -26.07
CA SER A 150 10.69 12.67 -24.98
C SER A 150 11.17 13.19 -23.61
N TYR A 151 10.43 12.87 -22.54
CA TYR A 151 10.79 13.22 -21.15
C TYR A 151 10.69 12.01 -20.23
N ASN A 152 11.44 12.03 -19.13
CA ASN A 152 11.30 11.06 -18.03
C ASN A 152 11.54 11.68 -16.65
N ASN A 153 11.40 10.89 -15.58
CA ASN A 153 11.48 11.35 -14.19
C ASN A 153 12.87 11.88 -13.79
N THR A 154 13.93 11.19 -14.22
CA THR A 154 15.32 11.59 -13.94
C THR A 154 15.86 12.58 -14.99
N PRO A 155 16.86 13.41 -14.63
CA PRO A 155 17.64 14.17 -15.59
C PRO A 155 18.13 13.29 -16.77
N ALA A 156 18.15 13.87 -17.96
CA ALA A 156 18.59 13.17 -19.18
C ALA A 156 20.08 12.73 -19.11
N ALA A 157 20.89 13.42 -18.31
CA ALA A 157 22.29 13.08 -18.07
C ALA A 157 22.47 11.71 -17.38
N ASP A 158 21.45 11.22 -16.67
CA ASP A 158 21.48 9.90 -16.00
C ASP A 158 21.11 8.76 -16.96
N GLY A 159 20.79 9.08 -18.21
CA GLY A 159 20.40 8.11 -19.21
C GLY A 159 18.94 7.64 -19.09
N GLY A 160 18.68 6.47 -19.69
CA GLY A 160 17.33 5.95 -19.92
C GLY A 160 16.56 6.73 -20.99
N ASP A 161 15.64 6.04 -21.65
CA ASP A 161 14.73 6.66 -22.63
C ASP A 161 13.60 7.42 -21.92
N GLY A 162 12.73 8.09 -22.68
CA GLY A 162 11.53 8.74 -22.16
C GLY A 162 10.46 7.76 -21.68
N HIS A 163 9.45 8.29 -21.00
CA HIS A 163 8.21 7.60 -20.67
C HIS A 163 7.04 8.43 -21.21
N VAL A 164 6.04 7.81 -21.86
CA VAL A 164 4.98 8.54 -22.59
C VAL A 164 4.15 9.46 -21.68
N MET A 165 3.87 9.04 -20.43
CA MET A 165 3.18 9.88 -19.44
C MET A 165 4.00 11.13 -19.08
N ASN A 166 5.26 10.93 -18.70
CA ASN A 166 6.20 12.03 -18.44
C ASN A 166 6.38 12.93 -19.67
N THR A 167 6.35 12.36 -20.87
CA THR A 167 6.45 13.12 -22.14
C THR A 167 5.24 14.04 -22.34
N LEU A 168 4.01 13.56 -22.09
CA LEU A 168 2.83 14.43 -22.11
C LEU A 168 2.97 15.58 -21.10
N TRP A 169 3.29 15.28 -19.85
CA TRP A 169 3.46 16.30 -18.80
C TRP A 169 4.54 17.31 -19.16
N GLY A 170 5.69 16.83 -19.63
CA GLY A 170 6.81 17.67 -20.06
C GLY A 170 6.45 18.60 -21.21
N LEU A 171 5.74 18.10 -22.23
CA LEU A 171 5.27 18.92 -23.36
C LEU A 171 4.25 19.98 -22.92
N GLN A 172 3.31 19.63 -22.05
CA GLN A 172 2.33 20.58 -21.50
C GLN A 172 3.00 21.67 -20.67
N ALA A 173 3.92 21.30 -19.78
CA ALA A 173 4.67 22.24 -18.96
C ALA A 173 5.57 23.14 -19.81
N ALA A 174 6.28 22.59 -20.80
CA ALA A 174 7.11 23.37 -21.72
C ALA A 174 6.28 24.43 -22.47
N ARG A 175 5.12 24.05 -23.00
CA ARG A 175 4.19 25.00 -23.65
C ARG A 175 3.69 26.07 -22.67
N THR A 176 3.32 25.66 -21.46
CA THR A 176 2.81 26.56 -20.41
C THR A 176 3.85 27.60 -19.99
N LEU A 177 5.09 27.16 -19.78
CA LEU A 177 6.19 28.02 -19.36
C LEU A 177 6.71 28.93 -20.50
N GLY A 178 6.34 28.63 -21.74
CA GLY A 178 6.82 29.35 -22.93
C GLY A 178 8.22 28.91 -23.37
N LEU A 179 8.59 27.65 -23.09
CA LEU A 179 9.85 27.09 -23.56
C LEU A 179 9.82 26.92 -25.07
N PRO A 180 10.97 27.05 -25.76
CA PRO A 180 11.03 26.81 -27.19
C PRO A 180 10.54 25.39 -27.51
N PRO A 181 9.83 25.21 -28.64
CA PRO A 181 9.39 23.89 -29.07
C PRO A 181 10.60 22.97 -29.25
N PRO A 182 10.38 21.66 -29.31
CA PRO A 182 11.45 20.75 -29.65
C PRO A 182 12.22 21.19 -30.88
N GLY A 183 13.56 21.21 -30.80
CA GLY A 183 14.41 21.45 -31.98
C GLY A 183 14.18 20.44 -33.11
N ASN A 184 13.58 19.28 -32.78
CA ASN A 184 13.11 18.28 -33.74
C ASN A 184 11.79 17.63 -33.25
N PRO A 185 10.62 18.24 -33.51
CA PRO A 185 9.32 17.67 -33.13
C PRO A 185 9.03 16.34 -33.84
N ALA A 186 9.57 16.16 -35.06
CA ALA A 186 9.42 14.92 -35.83
C ALA A 186 10.08 13.72 -35.13
N ALA A 187 11.22 13.92 -34.45
CA ALA A 187 11.83 12.86 -33.64
C ALA A 187 10.93 12.43 -32.47
N THR A 188 10.24 13.37 -31.82
CA THR A 188 9.30 13.05 -30.74
C THR A 188 8.07 12.32 -31.26
N VAL A 189 7.53 12.73 -32.41
CA VAL A 189 6.42 12.04 -33.08
C VAL A 189 6.84 10.61 -33.49
N ALA A 190 8.03 10.44 -34.09
CA ALA A 190 8.55 9.13 -34.46
C ALA A 190 8.72 8.21 -33.23
N TRP A 191 9.23 8.76 -32.12
CA TRP A 191 9.33 8.04 -30.86
C TRP A 191 7.96 7.60 -30.30
N LEU A 192 6.97 8.49 -30.35
CA LEU A 192 5.59 8.19 -29.95
C LEU A 192 4.94 7.12 -30.85
N HIS A 193 5.21 7.14 -32.17
CA HIS A 193 4.75 6.09 -33.09
C HIS A 193 5.39 4.74 -32.82
N ALA A 194 6.68 4.73 -32.46
CA ALA A 194 7.39 3.50 -32.09
C ALA A 194 6.85 2.85 -30.79
N CYS A 195 6.01 3.57 -30.02
CA CYS A 195 5.31 3.00 -28.86
C CYS A 195 4.00 2.29 -29.23
N GLN A 196 3.50 2.42 -30.47
CA GLN A 196 2.27 1.74 -30.90
C GLN A 196 2.54 0.26 -31.15
N LEU A 197 1.79 -0.62 -30.49
CA LEU A 197 1.90 -2.07 -30.66
C LEU A 197 0.91 -2.60 -31.71
N PRO A 198 1.10 -3.83 -32.24
CA PRO A 198 0.24 -4.39 -33.29
C PRO A 198 -1.25 -4.52 -32.94
N ASP A 199 -1.59 -4.52 -31.65
CA ASP A 199 -2.98 -4.55 -31.18
C ASP A 199 -3.68 -3.19 -31.29
N GLY A 200 -2.94 -2.13 -31.64
CA GLY A 200 -3.39 -0.74 -31.79
C GLY A 200 -3.19 0.14 -30.56
N GLY A 201 -2.91 -0.44 -29.39
CA GLY A 201 -2.63 0.31 -28.17
C GLY A 201 -1.18 0.75 -28.08
N PHE A 202 -0.82 1.46 -27.00
CA PHE A 202 0.53 1.99 -26.80
C PHE A 202 1.16 1.46 -25.51
N THR A 203 2.46 1.17 -25.59
CA THR A 203 3.33 0.93 -24.43
C THR A 203 3.96 2.24 -23.93
N TYR A 204 4.72 2.19 -22.83
CA TYR A 204 5.22 3.39 -22.17
C TYR A 204 6.50 3.99 -22.77
N GLN A 205 7.24 3.24 -23.58
CA GLN A 205 8.41 3.67 -24.36
C GLN A 205 8.66 2.67 -25.50
N PRO A 206 9.51 2.95 -26.49
CA PRO A 206 9.94 1.96 -27.47
C PRO A 206 10.70 0.81 -26.80
N ALA A 207 10.32 -0.43 -27.11
CA ALA A 207 10.99 -1.67 -26.70
C ALA A 207 11.45 -1.69 -25.21
N PRO A 208 10.54 -1.52 -24.24
CA PRO A 208 10.89 -1.57 -22.81
C PRO A 208 11.37 -2.96 -22.41
N ALA A 209 12.34 -3.03 -21.49
CA ALA A 209 12.88 -4.29 -20.99
C ALA A 209 11.89 -5.09 -20.13
N PHE A 210 10.89 -4.42 -19.55
CA PHE A 210 9.85 -4.99 -18.69
C PHE A 210 8.61 -4.10 -18.68
N GLY A 211 7.47 -4.59 -18.20
CA GLY A 211 6.24 -3.79 -18.11
C GLY A 211 5.71 -3.24 -19.44
N GLY A 212 6.17 -3.78 -20.57
CA GLY A 212 5.87 -3.33 -21.93
C GLY A 212 4.50 -3.71 -22.44
N VAL A 213 3.47 -3.23 -21.75
CA VAL A 213 2.07 -3.59 -21.94
C VAL A 213 1.30 -2.45 -22.61
N THR A 214 0.24 -2.78 -23.34
CA THR A 214 -0.73 -1.78 -23.78
C THR A 214 -1.63 -1.36 -22.63
N ASP A 215 -1.74 -0.06 -22.41
CA ASP A 215 -2.53 0.51 -21.31
C ASP A 215 -3.24 1.80 -21.73
N VAL A 216 -4.40 2.07 -21.12
CA VAL A 216 -5.22 3.23 -21.48
C VAL A 216 -4.54 4.55 -21.11
N ALA A 217 -3.76 4.58 -20.01
CA ALA A 217 -3.03 5.77 -19.59
C ALA A 217 -1.90 6.10 -20.59
N TYR A 218 -1.20 5.07 -21.08
CA TYR A 218 -0.16 5.23 -22.10
C TYR A 218 -0.74 5.67 -23.44
N THR A 219 -1.82 5.00 -23.88
CA THR A 219 -2.54 5.35 -25.12
C THR A 219 -3.07 6.78 -25.08
N ARG A 220 -3.70 7.18 -23.97
CA ARG A 220 -4.13 8.56 -23.74
C ARG A 220 -2.95 9.53 -23.81
N ALA A 221 -1.86 9.23 -23.10
CA ALA A 221 -0.69 10.11 -23.05
C ALA A 221 -0.10 10.34 -24.43
N VAL A 222 0.05 9.29 -25.23
CA VAL A 222 0.55 9.37 -26.60
C VAL A 222 -0.39 10.19 -27.48
N LEU A 223 -1.70 9.93 -27.45
CA LEU A 223 -2.66 10.65 -28.30
C LEU A 223 -2.72 12.14 -27.97
N ARG A 224 -2.69 12.50 -26.68
CA ARG A 224 -2.63 13.90 -26.25
C ARG A 224 -1.29 14.56 -26.61
N ALA A 225 -0.17 13.84 -26.49
CA ALA A 225 1.14 14.35 -26.90
C ALA A 225 1.20 14.59 -28.43
N LEU A 226 0.70 13.65 -29.23
CA LEU A 226 0.60 13.80 -30.69
C LEU A 226 -0.28 15.00 -31.06
N GLN A 227 -1.42 15.18 -30.40
CA GLN A 227 -2.29 16.34 -30.60
C GLN A 227 -1.56 17.67 -30.30
N LEU A 228 -0.77 17.75 -29.22
CA LEU A 228 0.04 18.93 -28.90
C LEU A 228 1.11 19.22 -29.96
N LEU A 229 1.60 18.17 -30.63
CA LEU A 229 2.60 18.25 -31.70
C LEU A 229 1.98 18.39 -33.11
N GLY A 230 0.65 18.44 -33.22
CA GLY A 230 -0.05 18.54 -34.50
C GLY A 230 0.03 17.25 -35.36
N ALA A 231 0.20 16.10 -34.73
CA ALA A 231 0.29 14.78 -35.39
C ALA A 231 -0.87 13.86 -35.00
N ALA A 232 -1.06 12.79 -35.78
CA ALA A 232 -2.01 11.69 -35.53
C ALA A 232 -1.23 10.40 -35.25
N PRO A 233 -1.81 9.38 -34.55
CA PRO A 233 -1.14 8.09 -34.39
C PRO A 233 -0.88 7.41 -35.73
N ALA A 234 0.09 6.49 -35.77
CA ALA A 234 0.47 5.81 -37.01
C ALA A 234 -0.69 4.98 -37.59
N ASP A 235 -1.49 4.34 -36.74
CA ASP A 235 -2.75 3.71 -37.11
C ASP A 235 -3.90 4.18 -36.21
N PRO A 236 -4.65 5.24 -36.60
CA PRO A 236 -5.78 5.75 -35.85
C PRO A 236 -6.94 4.75 -35.74
N ALA A 237 -7.15 3.92 -36.76
CA ALA A 237 -8.25 2.97 -36.81
C ALA A 237 -8.01 1.82 -35.83
N ALA A 238 -6.80 1.24 -35.82
CA ALA A 238 -6.41 0.23 -34.85
C ALA A 238 -6.45 0.77 -33.41
N THR A 239 -6.00 2.03 -33.20
CA THR A 239 -6.09 2.68 -31.88
C THR A 239 -7.53 2.80 -31.40
N ARG A 240 -8.43 3.23 -32.27
CA ARG A 240 -9.86 3.34 -31.95
C ARG A 240 -10.47 1.98 -31.63
N ALA A 241 -10.16 0.96 -32.44
CA ALA A 241 -10.61 -0.41 -32.20
C ALA A 241 -10.08 -0.94 -30.85
N TRP A 242 -8.83 -0.65 -30.50
CA TRP A 242 -8.23 -1.02 -29.21
C TRP A 242 -8.96 -0.36 -28.04
N LEU A 243 -9.21 0.95 -28.09
CA LEU A 243 -9.96 1.68 -27.06
C LEU A 243 -11.39 1.13 -26.88
N HIS A 244 -12.05 0.69 -27.96
CA HIS A 244 -13.37 0.06 -27.87
C HIS A 244 -13.34 -1.29 -27.15
N ARG A 245 -12.25 -2.08 -27.25
CA ARG A 245 -12.10 -3.35 -26.51
C ARG A 245 -11.96 -3.18 -25.00
N LEU A 246 -11.67 -1.96 -24.52
CA LEU A 246 -11.63 -1.65 -23.09
C LEU A 246 -13.04 -1.52 -22.46
N ALA A 247 -14.09 -1.41 -23.28
CA ALA A 247 -15.45 -1.18 -22.80
C ALA A 247 -16.08 -2.44 -22.21
N ASN A 248 -16.56 -2.34 -20.97
CA ASN A 248 -17.29 -3.41 -20.29
C ASN A 248 -18.81 -3.18 -20.33
N ALA A 249 -19.56 -4.26 -20.09
CA ALA A 249 -21.02 -4.28 -20.08
C ALA A 249 -21.64 -3.42 -18.96
N ASP A 250 -20.91 -3.21 -17.86
CA ASP A 250 -21.33 -2.33 -16.77
C ASP A 250 -21.49 -0.86 -17.22
N GLY A 251 -20.83 -0.48 -18.31
CA GLY A 251 -20.90 0.84 -18.91
C GLY A 251 -19.58 1.60 -18.92
N GLY A 252 -18.57 1.18 -18.15
CA GLY A 252 -17.26 1.82 -18.02
C GLY A 252 -16.20 1.26 -18.95
N PHE A 253 -14.96 1.75 -18.79
CA PHE A 253 -13.77 1.21 -19.45
C PHE A 253 -12.74 0.74 -18.42
N ALA A 254 -11.95 -0.26 -18.79
CA ALA A 254 -10.85 -0.80 -18.00
C ALA A 254 -9.48 -0.27 -18.46
N ASP A 255 -8.45 -0.44 -17.63
CA ASP A 255 -7.07 -0.06 -17.99
C ASP A 255 -6.54 -0.88 -19.18
N ARG A 256 -6.92 -2.16 -19.22
CA ARG A 256 -6.57 -3.12 -20.28
C ARG A 256 -7.75 -3.98 -20.69
N PRO A 257 -7.76 -4.56 -21.91
CA PRO A 257 -8.85 -5.42 -22.35
C PRO A 257 -9.07 -6.59 -21.38
N GLY A 258 -10.29 -6.69 -20.84
CA GLY A 258 -10.67 -7.75 -19.91
C GLY A 258 -10.43 -7.50 -18.43
N TRP A 259 -9.86 -6.36 -18.06
CA TRP A 259 -9.78 -5.93 -16.67
C TRP A 259 -11.11 -5.31 -16.20
N LEU A 260 -11.22 -5.05 -14.90
CA LEU A 260 -12.37 -4.39 -14.32
C LEU A 260 -12.44 -2.92 -14.74
N SER A 261 -13.65 -2.41 -14.95
CA SER A 261 -13.83 -0.98 -15.17
C SER A 261 -13.57 -0.19 -13.89
N ASN A 262 -12.94 0.97 -14.03
CA ASN A 262 -12.82 1.96 -12.96
C ASN A 262 -13.03 3.39 -13.50
N PRO A 263 -13.37 4.37 -12.63
CA PRO A 263 -13.62 5.75 -13.08
C PRO A 263 -12.43 6.39 -13.79
N LEU A 264 -11.19 6.13 -13.34
CA LEU A 264 -9.98 6.74 -13.92
C LEU A 264 -9.68 6.21 -15.31
N ALA A 265 -9.73 4.89 -15.52
CA ALA A 265 -9.60 4.27 -16.83
C ALA A 265 -10.74 4.70 -17.78
N THR A 266 -11.96 4.85 -17.25
CA THR A 266 -13.11 5.38 -18.00
C THR A 266 -12.86 6.79 -18.50
N TYR A 267 -12.35 7.68 -17.64
CA TYR A 267 -11.93 9.02 -18.04
C TYR A 267 -10.82 8.96 -19.09
N HIS A 268 -9.78 8.15 -18.87
CA HIS A 268 -8.67 8.05 -19.82
C HIS A 268 -9.11 7.57 -21.20
N ALA A 269 -10.00 6.58 -21.28
CA ALA A 269 -10.53 6.08 -22.54
C ALA A 269 -11.37 7.14 -23.26
N LEU A 270 -12.24 7.86 -22.56
CA LEU A 270 -13.02 8.95 -23.15
C LEU A 270 -12.13 10.09 -23.64
N ASP A 271 -11.11 10.45 -22.86
CA ASP A 271 -10.15 11.51 -23.19
C ASP A 271 -9.31 11.14 -24.43
N ALA A 272 -8.87 9.87 -24.50
CA ALA A 272 -8.17 9.30 -25.65
C ALA A 272 -9.06 9.28 -26.91
N LEU A 273 -10.31 8.84 -26.79
CA LEU A 273 -11.27 8.83 -27.90
C LEU A 273 -11.56 10.25 -28.41
N ALA A 274 -11.63 11.24 -27.51
CA ALA A 274 -11.79 12.64 -27.89
C ALA A 274 -10.55 13.19 -28.63
N ALA A 275 -9.34 12.79 -28.22
CA ALA A 275 -8.10 13.19 -28.90
C ALA A 275 -7.98 12.63 -30.33
N LEU A 276 -8.58 11.47 -30.62
CA LEU A 276 -8.67 10.91 -31.97
C LEU A 276 -9.66 11.63 -32.89
N GLY A 277 -10.43 12.60 -32.37
CA GLY A 277 -11.50 13.27 -33.09
C GLY A 277 -12.78 12.43 -33.20
N PRO A 278 -13.83 12.99 -33.82
CA PRO A 278 -15.15 12.37 -33.89
C PRO A 278 -15.10 10.98 -34.53
N ALA A 279 -15.89 10.05 -33.99
CA ALA A 279 -16.14 8.74 -34.57
C ALA A 279 -17.60 8.65 -35.03
N GLU A 280 -17.88 7.75 -35.98
CA GLU A 280 -19.20 7.17 -36.30
C GLU A 280 -20.03 6.90 -35.01
N PRO A 281 -21.37 6.92 -35.08
CA PRO A 281 -22.24 6.94 -33.90
C PRO A 281 -21.89 5.87 -32.85
N ARG A 282 -21.85 6.29 -31.58
CA ARG A 282 -21.48 5.50 -30.37
C ARG A 282 -22.30 4.21 -30.13
N ALA A 283 -23.28 3.91 -31.00
CA ALA A 283 -24.17 2.77 -30.92
C ALA A 283 -23.45 1.43 -31.17
N ASP A 284 -22.30 1.42 -31.86
CA ASP A 284 -21.65 0.18 -32.32
C ASP A 284 -20.47 -0.30 -31.45
N ILE A 285 -20.27 0.28 -30.27
CA ILE A 285 -19.26 -0.23 -29.33
C ILE A 285 -19.73 -1.58 -28.79
N THR A 286 -19.14 -2.66 -29.30
CA THR A 286 -19.35 -4.01 -28.77
C THR A 286 -18.78 -4.07 -27.35
N ARG A 287 -19.66 -4.07 -26.36
CA ARG A 287 -19.28 -4.13 -24.94
C ARG A 287 -19.00 -5.57 -24.55
N ARG A 288 -17.84 -5.81 -23.94
CA ARG A 288 -17.54 -7.13 -23.39
C ARG A 288 -18.52 -7.45 -22.27
N ALA A 289 -19.14 -8.63 -22.33
CA ALA A 289 -19.97 -9.13 -21.24
C ALA A 289 -19.19 -9.07 -19.92
N ALA A 290 -19.85 -8.64 -18.85
CA ALA A 290 -19.23 -8.66 -17.53
C ALA A 290 -18.73 -10.09 -17.24
N PRO A 291 -17.52 -10.26 -16.68
CA PRO A 291 -17.09 -11.58 -16.22
C PRO A 291 -18.19 -12.16 -15.34
N THR A 292 -18.63 -13.39 -15.63
CA THR A 292 -19.63 -14.06 -14.80
C THR A 292 -19.07 -14.14 -13.39
N ARG A 293 -19.85 -13.69 -12.38
CA ARG A 293 -19.46 -13.81 -10.97
C ARG A 293 -19.04 -15.26 -10.72
N THR A 294 -17.77 -15.47 -10.38
CA THR A 294 -17.29 -16.82 -10.15
C THR A 294 -17.79 -17.26 -8.79
N ALA A 295 -18.61 -18.31 -8.74
CA ALA A 295 -19.01 -18.90 -7.47
C ALA A 295 -17.75 -19.34 -6.70
N LEU A 296 -17.59 -18.83 -5.48
CA LEU A 296 -16.52 -19.27 -4.59
C LEU A 296 -16.78 -20.72 -4.19
N PRO A 297 -15.77 -21.60 -4.17
CA PRO A 297 -15.94 -22.98 -3.70
C PRO A 297 -16.52 -23.03 -2.28
N GLU A 298 -17.50 -23.91 -2.08
CA GLU A 298 -18.27 -24.00 -0.83
C GLU A 298 -17.42 -24.39 0.39
N ASN A 299 -16.32 -25.11 0.17
CA ASN A 299 -15.41 -25.57 1.22
C ASN A 299 -14.40 -24.52 1.68
N LEU A 300 -14.41 -23.30 1.11
CA LEU A 300 -13.53 -22.23 1.55
C LEU A 300 -13.91 -21.75 2.96
N LYS A 301 -12.88 -21.55 3.78
CA LYS A 301 -12.94 -20.95 5.11
C LYS A 301 -12.15 -19.66 5.12
N LEU A 302 -12.42 -18.83 6.13
CA LEU A 302 -11.72 -17.57 6.32
C LEU A 302 -10.65 -17.73 7.40
N PHE A 303 -9.44 -17.29 7.08
CA PHE A 303 -8.28 -17.30 7.97
C PHE A 303 -7.66 -15.91 8.02
N SER A 304 -6.87 -15.65 9.06
CA SER A 304 -6.16 -14.37 9.24
C SER A 304 -4.64 -14.52 9.26
N LEU A 305 -3.98 -13.49 8.77
CA LEU A 305 -2.54 -13.42 8.63
C LEU A 305 -2.07 -12.00 8.96
N GLN A 306 -0.88 -11.90 9.56
CA GLN A 306 -0.14 -10.64 9.68
C GLN A 306 1.17 -10.78 8.91
N LEU A 307 1.38 -9.90 7.95
CA LEU A 307 2.65 -9.76 7.25
C LEU A 307 3.51 -8.77 8.02
N GLU A 308 4.78 -9.10 8.21
CA GLU A 308 5.75 -8.26 8.93
C GLU A 308 5.33 -7.87 10.35
N ALA A 309 4.61 -8.76 11.02
CA ALA A 309 4.41 -8.67 12.45
C ALA A 309 5.74 -8.84 13.20
N HIS A 310 5.70 -8.57 14.51
CA HIS A 310 6.91 -8.46 15.31
C HIS A 310 7.80 -9.72 15.28
N GLY A 311 9.04 -9.57 14.81
CA GLY A 311 10.02 -10.66 14.70
C GLY A 311 11.11 -10.69 15.77
N THR A 312 11.16 -9.71 16.66
CA THR A 312 12.12 -9.61 17.77
C THR A 312 11.43 -9.78 19.14
N GLY A 313 12.18 -9.72 20.24
CA GLY A 313 11.64 -9.81 21.61
C GLY A 313 10.92 -11.12 21.93
N SER A 314 10.07 -11.08 22.95
CA SER A 314 9.37 -12.25 23.52
C SER A 314 8.60 -13.08 22.49
N PRO A 315 9.04 -14.34 22.22
CA PRO A 315 8.27 -15.29 21.43
C PRO A 315 7.00 -15.75 22.16
N ALA A 316 7.02 -15.83 23.49
CA ALA A 316 5.84 -16.21 24.28
C ALA A 316 4.70 -15.20 24.11
N GLU A 317 5.01 -13.91 24.09
CA GLU A 317 4.02 -12.85 23.85
C GLU A 317 3.51 -12.84 22.42
N ALA A 318 4.36 -13.14 21.42
CA ALA A 318 3.91 -13.29 20.05
C ALA A 318 2.89 -14.45 19.92
N VAL A 319 3.15 -15.58 20.59
CA VAL A 319 2.22 -16.72 20.65
C VAL A 319 0.93 -16.36 21.39
N ALA A 320 1.02 -15.67 22.52
CA ALA A 320 -0.15 -15.24 23.29
C ALA A 320 -1.04 -14.27 22.50
N LEU A 321 -0.43 -13.30 21.82
CA LEU A 321 -1.14 -12.39 20.91
C LEU A 321 -1.78 -13.16 19.76
N ALA A 322 -1.05 -14.10 19.14
CA ALA A 322 -1.59 -14.92 18.07
C ALA A 322 -2.82 -15.73 18.49
N GLY A 323 -2.78 -16.36 19.68
CA GLY A 323 -3.90 -17.11 20.23
C GLY A 323 -5.11 -16.22 20.53
N ALA A 324 -4.89 -15.12 21.27
CA ALA A 324 -5.96 -14.20 21.67
C ALA A 324 -6.63 -13.50 20.47
N LEU A 325 -5.84 -13.21 19.42
CA LEU A 325 -6.32 -12.53 18.21
C LEU A 325 -6.73 -13.50 17.09
N ARG A 326 -6.66 -14.82 17.34
CA ARG A 326 -6.96 -15.89 16.39
C ARG A 326 -6.22 -15.73 15.06
N ILE A 327 -4.92 -15.48 15.16
CA ILE A 327 -3.99 -15.34 14.04
C ILE A 327 -3.60 -16.73 13.57
N ASP A 328 -3.86 -17.04 12.30
CA ASP A 328 -3.51 -18.34 11.74
C ASP A 328 -2.06 -18.37 11.24
N LEU A 329 -1.59 -17.27 10.64
CA LEU A 329 -0.24 -17.15 10.08
C LEU A 329 0.44 -15.86 10.57
N TRP A 330 1.60 -16.00 11.21
CA TRP A 330 2.41 -14.88 11.73
C TRP A 330 3.69 -14.71 10.91
N GLY A 331 3.72 -13.69 10.07
CA GLY A 331 4.92 -13.29 9.33
C GLY A 331 5.82 -12.49 10.26
N ALA A 332 6.88 -13.09 10.77
CA ALA A 332 7.77 -12.45 11.73
C ALA A 332 8.88 -11.68 11.01
N LYS A 333 8.89 -10.36 11.23
CA LYS A 333 9.77 -9.42 10.55
C LYS A 333 11.22 -9.53 10.99
N ASN A 334 12.12 -9.84 10.05
CA ASN A 334 13.57 -9.89 10.28
C ASN A 334 13.94 -10.79 11.47
N ALA A 335 13.16 -11.85 11.69
CA ALA A 335 13.36 -12.76 12.82
C ALA A 335 14.52 -13.72 12.56
N THR A 336 15.33 -13.97 13.60
CA THR A 336 16.37 -15.01 13.49
C THR A 336 15.73 -16.40 13.39
N PRO A 337 16.38 -17.38 12.71
CA PRO A 337 15.88 -18.75 12.67
C PRO A 337 15.63 -19.35 14.06
N ALA A 338 16.51 -19.07 15.02
CA ALA A 338 16.36 -19.53 16.40
C ALA A 338 15.11 -18.97 17.08
N ARG A 339 14.81 -17.68 16.87
CA ARG A 339 13.60 -17.03 17.42
C ARG A 339 12.33 -17.61 16.81
N LEU A 340 12.31 -17.83 15.48
CA LEU A 340 11.20 -18.49 14.80
C LEU A 340 10.96 -19.90 15.33
N ALA A 341 12.01 -20.71 15.48
CA ALA A 341 11.93 -22.06 16.02
C ALA A 341 11.38 -22.06 17.46
N ARG A 342 11.84 -21.13 18.31
CA ARG A 342 11.33 -20.99 19.68
C ARG A 342 9.85 -20.59 19.71
N ALA A 343 9.42 -19.66 18.86
CA ALA A 343 8.02 -19.27 18.76
C ALA A 343 7.13 -20.45 18.32
N ALA A 344 7.58 -21.24 17.34
CA ALA A 344 6.86 -22.42 16.88
C ALA A 344 6.76 -23.51 17.96
N ALA A 345 7.84 -23.75 18.73
CA ALA A 345 7.83 -24.69 19.85
C ALA A 345 6.83 -24.26 20.94
N LEU A 346 6.86 -22.98 21.35
CA LEU A 346 5.92 -22.44 22.33
C LEU A 346 4.46 -22.49 21.86
N ALA A 347 4.20 -22.23 20.57
CA ALA A 347 2.86 -22.39 20.00
C ALA A 347 2.37 -23.85 20.07
N ALA A 348 3.24 -24.82 19.78
CA ALA A 348 2.92 -26.24 19.90
C ALA A 348 2.65 -26.66 21.35
N GLU A 349 3.50 -26.24 22.30
CA GLU A 349 3.34 -26.46 23.74
C GLU A 349 2.02 -25.90 24.26
N ALA A 350 1.69 -24.66 23.86
CA ALA A 350 0.46 -23.97 24.25
C ALA A 350 -0.79 -24.39 23.43
N ARG A 351 -0.62 -25.26 22.42
CA ARG A 351 -1.68 -25.67 21.46
C ARG A 351 -2.35 -24.50 20.74
N VAL A 352 -1.59 -23.45 20.47
CA VAL A 352 -2.05 -22.30 19.67
C VAL A 352 -1.80 -22.62 18.19
N PRO A 353 -2.84 -22.68 17.33
CA PRO A 353 -2.72 -23.16 15.95
C PRO A 353 -2.11 -22.13 14.97
N VAL A 354 -1.21 -21.27 15.45
CA VAL A 354 -0.50 -20.28 14.62
C VAL A 354 0.70 -20.93 13.94
N LYS A 355 0.99 -20.53 12.70
CA LYS A 355 2.26 -20.86 12.03
C LYS A 355 3.11 -19.62 11.81
N PHE A 356 4.35 -19.69 12.24
CA PHE A 356 5.33 -18.63 12.03
C PHE A 356 6.05 -18.82 10.70
N PHE A 357 6.26 -17.73 9.97
CA PHE A 357 7.02 -17.71 8.72
C PHE A 357 7.89 -16.44 8.63
N ARG A 358 8.83 -16.42 7.69
CA ARG A 358 9.73 -15.29 7.43
C ARG A 358 8.99 -14.18 6.71
N ALA A 359 9.06 -12.95 7.20
CA ALA A 359 8.48 -11.77 6.58
C ALA A 359 9.49 -10.61 6.62
N ASP A 360 10.59 -10.74 5.90
CA ASP A 360 11.74 -9.85 6.05
C ASP A 360 11.61 -8.59 5.21
N GLU A 361 12.00 -7.47 5.79
CA GLU A 361 12.20 -6.21 5.08
C GLU A 361 13.70 -6.04 4.83
N GLU A 362 14.12 -6.22 3.57
CA GLU A 362 15.53 -6.23 3.19
C GLU A 362 16.08 -4.81 2.96
N TYR A 363 16.30 -4.09 4.06
CA TYR A 363 16.94 -2.78 4.03
C TYR A 363 18.27 -2.77 3.28
N GLY A 364 18.52 -1.68 2.56
CA GLY A 364 19.75 -1.46 1.80
C GLY A 364 19.70 -2.02 0.38
N THR A 365 18.64 -2.73 -0.01
CA THR A 365 18.44 -3.12 -1.41
C THR A 365 17.88 -1.94 -2.20
N TRP A 366 18.65 -1.44 -3.16
CA TRP A 366 18.26 -0.37 -4.08
C TRP A 366 18.07 -0.94 -5.49
N ILE A 367 16.94 -0.63 -6.13
CA ILE A 367 16.66 -1.03 -7.51
C ILE A 367 16.71 0.23 -8.38
N ASP A 368 17.60 0.22 -9.37
CA ASP A 368 17.69 1.23 -10.41
C ASP A 368 16.84 0.87 -11.62
N VAL A 369 16.04 1.84 -12.05
CA VAL A 369 15.31 1.78 -13.31
C VAL A 369 15.71 3.00 -14.15
N PRO A 370 16.53 2.82 -15.21
CA PRO A 370 17.04 3.92 -16.01
C PRO A 370 15.93 4.85 -16.50
N GLY A 371 16.09 6.16 -16.25
CA GLY A 371 15.11 7.19 -16.59
C GLY A 371 14.01 7.41 -15.54
N LEU A 372 13.76 6.44 -14.66
CA LEU A 372 12.72 6.50 -13.62
C LEU A 372 13.27 6.76 -12.22
N GLY A 373 14.49 6.30 -11.91
CA GLY A 373 15.22 6.60 -10.67
C GLY A 373 15.68 5.36 -9.92
N THR A 374 16.24 5.56 -8.72
CA THR A 374 16.83 4.48 -7.91
C THR A 374 16.16 4.42 -6.54
N TYR A 375 15.38 3.37 -6.31
CA TYR A 375 14.45 3.30 -5.17
C TYR A 375 14.76 2.15 -4.21
N SER A 376 14.38 2.31 -2.94
CA SER A 376 14.43 1.28 -1.89
C SER A 376 13.02 0.79 -1.53
N HIS A 377 12.86 -0.04 -0.48
CA HIS A 377 11.55 -0.53 0.03
C HIS A 377 10.71 -1.25 -1.05
N MET A 378 11.39 -2.03 -1.89
CA MET A 378 10.80 -2.87 -2.94
C MET A 378 11.15 -4.36 -2.74
N SER A 379 11.64 -4.73 -1.56
CA SER A 379 12.16 -6.09 -1.26
C SER A 379 11.60 -6.63 0.06
N ASP A 380 10.28 -6.57 0.19
CA ASP A 380 9.52 -7.14 1.30
C ASP A 380 9.22 -8.61 0.99
N VAL A 381 9.90 -9.48 1.72
CA VAL A 381 10.06 -10.90 1.40
C VAL A 381 9.26 -11.77 2.34
N MET A 382 8.32 -12.53 1.79
CA MET A 382 7.48 -13.49 2.52
C MET A 382 7.88 -14.91 2.13
N ALA A 383 8.28 -15.75 3.08
CA ALA A 383 8.70 -17.12 2.78
C ALA A 383 8.49 -18.10 3.95
N PRO A 384 8.36 -19.42 3.69
CA PRO A 384 8.45 -20.43 4.74
C PRO A 384 9.77 -20.30 5.53
N ALA A 385 9.71 -20.55 6.84
CA ALA A 385 10.85 -20.33 7.74
C ALA A 385 12.09 -21.20 7.42
N ASP A 386 11.87 -22.38 6.84
CA ASP A 386 12.83 -23.47 6.63
C ASP A 386 13.32 -23.62 5.19
N THR A 387 12.98 -22.67 4.31
CA THR A 387 13.35 -22.73 2.90
C THR A 387 14.53 -21.80 2.57
N ALA A 388 15.39 -22.27 1.66
CA ALA A 388 16.46 -21.46 1.09
C ALA A 388 15.87 -20.50 0.06
N ILE A 389 16.04 -19.19 0.29
CA ILE A 389 15.51 -18.14 -0.58
C ILE A 389 16.60 -17.29 -1.23
N GLY A 390 17.87 -17.67 -1.11
CA GLY A 390 19.01 -16.85 -1.52
C GLY A 390 19.30 -15.70 -0.54
N PRO A 391 20.50 -15.09 -0.65
CA PRO A 391 20.89 -13.95 0.20
C PRO A 391 20.17 -12.65 -0.23
N PRO A 392 20.02 -11.67 0.69
CA PRO A 392 19.63 -10.32 0.33
C PRO A 392 20.68 -9.69 -0.61
N LEU A 393 20.27 -8.72 -1.42
CA LEU A 393 21.17 -8.05 -2.37
C LEU A 393 21.86 -6.81 -1.79
N GLY A 394 21.30 -6.24 -0.73
CA GLY A 394 21.89 -5.13 0.02
C GLY A 394 21.99 -5.43 1.51
N ALA A 395 22.72 -4.56 2.23
CA ALA A 395 22.89 -4.63 3.68
C ALA A 395 22.54 -3.30 4.33
N ARG A 396 21.91 -3.37 5.52
CA ARG A 396 21.48 -2.18 6.26
C ARG A 396 22.69 -1.36 6.73
N GLY A 397 22.69 -0.06 6.46
CA GLY A 397 23.74 0.86 6.89
C GLY A 397 25.00 0.84 6.04
N GLU A 398 25.06 -0.01 5.02
CA GLU A 398 26.09 0.01 3.99
C GLU A 398 25.57 0.73 2.74
N THR A 399 26.46 1.42 2.03
CA THR A 399 26.15 1.98 0.69
C THR A 399 26.18 0.84 -0.32
N SER A 400 25.14 0.01 -0.35
CA SER A 400 25.03 -1.05 -1.35
C SER A 400 24.83 -0.43 -2.75
N PRO A 401 25.58 -0.84 -3.77
CA PRO A 401 25.35 -0.37 -5.13
C PRO A 401 23.96 -0.82 -5.59
N PRO A 402 23.23 0.02 -6.35
CA PRO A 402 21.93 -0.37 -6.85
C PRO A 402 22.05 -1.51 -7.87
N VAL A 403 20.99 -2.32 -7.96
CA VAL A 403 20.85 -3.37 -8.97
C VAL A 403 19.77 -2.99 -9.97
N THR A 404 19.88 -3.45 -11.22
CA THR A 404 18.80 -3.25 -12.19
C THR A 404 17.60 -4.15 -11.86
N TRP A 405 16.39 -3.80 -12.31
CA TRP A 405 15.24 -4.68 -12.16
C TRP A 405 15.45 -6.10 -12.75
N PRO A 406 16.00 -6.27 -13.98
CA PRO A 406 16.37 -7.60 -14.48
C PRO A 406 17.33 -8.37 -13.57
N ASP A 407 18.37 -7.72 -13.03
CA ASP A 407 19.30 -8.37 -12.10
C ASP A 407 18.63 -8.75 -10.78
N PHE A 408 17.76 -7.88 -10.25
CA PHE A 408 16.97 -8.17 -9.06
C PHE A 408 16.07 -9.40 -9.27
N ARG A 409 15.43 -9.52 -10.45
CA ARG A 409 14.61 -10.69 -10.79
C ARG A 409 15.43 -11.98 -10.73
N THR A 410 16.58 -12.02 -11.38
CA THR A 410 17.43 -13.22 -11.43
C THR A 410 18.09 -13.53 -10.10
N ARG A 411 18.64 -12.53 -9.42
CA ARG A 411 19.49 -12.74 -8.23
C ARG A 411 18.68 -12.83 -6.93
N ARG A 412 17.49 -12.23 -6.86
CA ARG A 412 16.64 -12.22 -5.66
C ARG A 412 15.32 -12.95 -5.85
N LEU A 413 14.52 -12.56 -6.85
CA LEU A 413 13.16 -13.07 -7.03
C LEU A 413 13.13 -14.56 -7.43
N GLU A 414 14.03 -15.01 -8.30
CA GLU A 414 14.09 -16.42 -8.72
C GLU A 414 14.44 -17.37 -7.56
N PRO A 415 15.52 -17.15 -6.78
CA PRO A 415 15.77 -17.93 -5.56
C PRO A 415 14.59 -17.91 -4.58
N LEU A 416 13.97 -16.74 -4.39
CA LEU A 416 12.80 -16.60 -3.52
C LEU A 416 11.63 -17.47 -4.00
N ARG A 417 11.31 -17.43 -5.29
CA ARG A 417 10.23 -18.25 -5.88
C ARG A 417 10.53 -19.75 -5.79
N ARG A 418 11.80 -20.17 -5.97
CA ARG A 418 12.23 -21.56 -5.77
C ARG A 418 12.02 -22.02 -4.33
N GLY A 419 12.30 -21.16 -3.35
CA GLY A 419 11.95 -21.37 -1.94
C GLY A 419 10.46 -21.18 -1.61
N GLN A 420 9.58 -21.12 -2.61
CA GLN A 420 8.14 -20.88 -2.46
C GLN A 420 7.77 -19.55 -1.79
N GLY A 421 8.69 -18.59 -1.73
CA GLY A 421 8.43 -17.26 -1.21
C GLY A 421 7.80 -16.31 -2.25
N ARG A 422 7.38 -15.14 -1.79
CA ARG A 422 6.72 -14.08 -2.56
C ARG A 422 7.23 -12.70 -2.14
N LEU A 423 7.22 -11.75 -3.07
CA LEU A 423 7.38 -10.34 -2.74
C LEU A 423 6.03 -9.70 -2.48
N VAL A 424 5.98 -8.76 -1.54
CA VAL A 424 4.85 -7.86 -1.33
C VAL A 424 5.30 -6.47 -1.74
N TRP A 425 4.49 -5.76 -2.51
CA TRP A 425 4.77 -4.37 -2.82
C TRP A 425 4.43 -3.51 -1.61
N GLN A 426 5.41 -2.80 -1.05
CA GLN A 426 5.18 -1.93 0.10
C GLN A 426 4.77 -0.51 -0.33
N PHE A 427 5.64 0.22 -1.03
CA PHE A 427 5.47 1.68 -1.21
C PHE A 427 6.21 2.22 -2.45
N GLY A 428 5.61 3.19 -3.17
CA GLY A 428 6.32 4.00 -4.17
C GLY A 428 5.45 5.03 -4.88
N GLU A 429 5.67 6.33 -4.64
CA GLU A 429 4.76 7.38 -5.13
C GLU A 429 5.01 7.81 -6.59
N ASN A 430 6.06 7.30 -7.22
CA ASN A 430 6.35 7.48 -8.65
C ASN A 430 5.51 6.51 -9.47
N GLU A 431 4.33 6.96 -9.91
CA GLU A 431 3.35 6.15 -10.63
C GLU A 431 3.96 5.45 -11.84
N GLU A 432 4.77 6.13 -12.66
CA GLU A 432 5.40 5.54 -13.84
C GLU A 432 6.30 4.34 -13.50
N LEU A 433 7.10 4.45 -12.44
CA LEU A 433 7.91 3.35 -11.93
C LEU A 433 7.04 2.19 -11.45
N VAL A 434 6.05 2.47 -10.60
CA VAL A 434 5.18 1.43 -10.03
C VAL A 434 4.42 0.72 -11.13
N ARG A 435 3.95 1.46 -12.15
CA ARG A 435 3.31 0.88 -13.34
C ARG A 435 4.23 -0.13 -14.00
N ALA A 436 5.47 0.23 -14.31
CA ALA A 436 6.41 -0.69 -14.95
C ALA A 436 6.69 -1.96 -14.11
N LEU A 437 6.90 -1.83 -12.80
CA LEU A 437 7.24 -2.95 -11.90
C LEU A 437 6.06 -3.89 -11.63
N LEU A 438 4.89 -3.34 -11.32
CA LEU A 438 3.71 -4.15 -11.03
C LEU A 438 3.09 -4.74 -12.30
N ASP A 439 3.16 -4.03 -13.43
CA ASP A 439 2.73 -4.58 -14.71
C ASP A 439 3.64 -5.74 -15.14
N ASP A 440 4.96 -5.63 -14.93
CA ASP A 440 5.88 -6.76 -15.10
C ASP A 440 5.55 -7.95 -14.19
N SER A 441 5.13 -7.65 -12.95
CA SER A 441 4.74 -8.66 -11.97
C SER A 441 3.47 -9.41 -12.39
N VAL A 442 2.50 -8.72 -13.00
CA VAL A 442 1.31 -9.35 -13.58
C VAL A 442 1.68 -10.27 -14.75
N GLU A 443 2.54 -9.82 -15.68
CA GLU A 443 2.87 -10.59 -16.88
C GLU A 443 3.80 -11.79 -16.62
N ARG A 444 4.79 -11.63 -15.73
CA ARG A 444 5.88 -12.61 -15.56
C ARG A 444 6.00 -13.17 -14.13
N GLY A 445 5.11 -12.76 -13.24
CA GLY A 445 5.22 -12.98 -11.80
C GLY A 445 6.29 -12.08 -11.18
N GLY A 446 6.08 -11.63 -9.95
CA GLY A 446 6.98 -10.73 -9.23
C GLY A 446 6.44 -10.45 -7.85
N PHE A 447 6.02 -9.21 -7.62
CA PHE A 447 5.16 -8.87 -6.51
C PHE A 447 3.85 -9.66 -6.60
N ALA A 448 3.47 -10.29 -5.49
CA ALA A 448 2.29 -11.16 -5.41
C ALA A 448 1.10 -10.50 -4.72
N ALA A 449 1.32 -9.37 -4.06
CA ALA A 449 0.31 -8.58 -3.38
C ALA A 449 0.77 -7.12 -3.28
N ILE A 450 -0.18 -6.23 -3.02
CA ILE A 450 0.04 -4.79 -2.80
C ILE A 450 -0.37 -4.45 -1.37
N SER A 451 0.55 -3.84 -0.62
CA SER A 451 0.28 -3.29 0.70
C SER A 451 -0.72 -2.13 0.60
N THR A 452 -1.68 -2.10 1.53
CA THR A 452 -2.70 -1.05 1.61
C THR A 452 -2.70 -0.44 3.01
N PHE A 453 -3.07 -1.21 4.03
CA PHE A 453 -2.99 -0.75 5.42
C PHE A 453 -1.59 -0.97 6.00
N HIS A 454 -1.04 0.08 6.59
CA HIS A 454 0.34 0.13 7.09
C HIS A 454 0.44 0.86 8.44
N PHE A 455 1.53 0.66 9.17
CA PHE A 455 1.74 1.28 10.49
C PHE A 455 1.91 2.81 10.38
N GLY A 456 2.63 3.25 9.35
CA GLY A 456 2.98 4.64 9.11
C GLY A 456 1.98 5.36 8.21
N ASN A 457 1.34 4.64 7.28
CA ASN A 457 0.34 5.17 6.37
C ASN A 457 -1.00 4.45 6.59
N PRO A 458 -2.07 5.17 6.98
CA PRO A 458 -3.37 4.58 7.19
C PRO A 458 -3.89 3.71 6.05
N ASP A 459 -3.62 4.15 4.82
CA ASP A 459 -4.11 3.52 3.60
C ASP A 459 -3.29 4.02 2.40
N PHE A 460 -2.39 3.18 1.87
CA PHE A 460 -1.63 3.50 0.67
C PHE A 460 -2.52 3.74 -0.55
N THR A 461 -3.73 3.18 -0.63
CA THR A 461 -4.64 3.48 -1.75
C THR A 461 -5.23 4.89 -1.69
N ASN A 462 -5.15 5.57 -0.53
CA ASN A 462 -5.48 6.98 -0.41
C ASN A 462 -4.31 7.88 -0.87
N SER A 463 -3.05 7.56 -0.50
CA SER A 463 -1.88 8.34 -0.95
C SER A 463 -1.50 8.04 -2.40
N GLU A 464 -1.70 6.81 -2.85
CA GLU A 464 -1.34 6.25 -4.15
C GLU A 464 -2.58 5.60 -4.83
N PRO A 465 -3.63 6.38 -5.15
CA PRO A 465 -4.90 5.86 -5.68
C PRO A 465 -4.78 5.14 -7.02
N PHE A 466 -3.65 5.30 -7.72
CA PHE A 466 -3.37 4.53 -8.93
C PHE A 466 -3.18 3.03 -8.64
N LEU A 467 -2.89 2.62 -7.39
CA LEU A 467 -2.79 1.21 -6.99
C LEU A 467 -4.10 0.43 -7.24
N HIS A 468 -5.26 1.10 -7.24
CA HIS A 468 -6.55 0.47 -7.53
C HIS A 468 -6.65 -0.10 -8.95
N ARG A 469 -5.78 0.29 -9.90
CA ARG A 469 -5.79 -0.27 -11.25
C ARG A 469 -5.48 -1.77 -11.28
N TRP A 470 -4.73 -2.27 -10.30
CA TRP A 470 -4.42 -3.70 -10.18
C TRP A 470 -5.45 -4.48 -9.39
N ARG A 471 -6.56 -3.84 -8.98
CA ARG A 471 -7.69 -4.57 -8.40
C ARG A 471 -8.16 -5.65 -9.38
N GLY A 472 -8.29 -6.87 -8.88
CA GLY A 472 -8.59 -8.05 -9.72
C GLY A 472 -7.35 -8.78 -10.25
N GLN A 473 -6.19 -8.11 -10.30
CA GLN A 473 -4.93 -8.68 -10.81
C GLN A 473 -3.97 -9.05 -9.68
N LEU A 474 -3.80 -8.16 -8.70
CA LEU A 474 -2.99 -8.38 -7.51
C LEU A 474 -3.86 -8.17 -6.24
N PRO A 475 -3.79 -9.07 -5.26
CA PRO A 475 -4.52 -8.92 -4.00
C PRO A 475 -3.97 -7.77 -3.15
N PHE A 476 -4.86 -7.15 -2.39
CA PHE A 476 -4.53 -6.15 -1.37
C PHE A 476 -4.33 -6.79 -0.01
N VAL A 477 -3.28 -6.37 0.70
CA VAL A 477 -2.91 -6.88 2.03
C VAL A 477 -2.69 -5.75 3.03
N GLY A 478 -2.85 -6.05 4.32
CA GLY A 478 -2.32 -5.23 5.39
C GLY A 478 -0.90 -5.69 5.74
N LEU A 479 0.05 -4.76 5.78
CA LEU A 479 1.45 -5.00 6.08
C LEU A 479 1.81 -4.26 7.38
N GLN A 480 2.21 -5.01 8.41
CA GLN A 480 2.42 -4.47 9.75
C GLN A 480 3.67 -3.60 9.84
N ASP A 481 4.72 -3.94 9.09
CA ASP A 481 6.04 -3.28 9.14
C ASP A 481 6.46 -2.99 10.60
N ALA A 482 6.56 -4.07 11.38
CA ALA A 482 6.73 -3.98 12.82
C ALA A 482 8.04 -3.31 13.25
N HIS A 483 7.94 -2.47 14.28
CA HIS A 483 9.04 -1.73 14.88
C HIS A 483 9.08 -1.95 16.40
N GLY A 484 10.22 -1.63 17.01
CA GLY A 484 10.43 -1.75 18.45
C GLY A 484 11.12 -3.05 18.86
N ALA A 485 11.28 -3.26 20.16
CA ALA A 485 12.00 -4.42 20.69
C ALA A 485 11.09 -5.59 21.05
N GLU A 486 9.83 -5.34 21.42
CA GLU A 486 8.92 -6.34 21.99
C GLU A 486 7.59 -6.40 21.24
N SER A 487 7.09 -7.61 21.02
CA SER A 487 5.82 -7.87 20.33
C SER A 487 4.64 -7.25 21.08
N TRP A 488 4.69 -7.25 22.42
CA TRP A 488 3.66 -6.68 23.28
C TRP A 488 3.42 -5.18 23.05
N TRP A 489 4.49 -4.42 22.82
CA TRP A 489 4.42 -2.97 22.62
C TRP A 489 4.03 -2.59 21.19
N PHE A 490 3.87 -3.55 20.28
CA PHE A 490 3.33 -3.35 18.93
C PHE A 490 1.86 -3.83 18.79
N ALA A 491 1.23 -4.20 19.91
CA ALA A 491 -0.10 -4.78 19.91
C ALA A 491 -1.17 -3.86 19.29
N ASP A 492 -1.06 -2.53 19.41
CA ASP A 492 -2.00 -1.57 18.81
C ASP A 492 -2.18 -1.81 17.31
N GLN A 493 -1.07 -1.95 16.57
CA GLN A 493 -1.09 -2.21 15.12
C GLN A 493 -1.52 -3.64 14.80
N THR A 494 -1.04 -4.61 15.59
CA THR A 494 -1.44 -6.03 15.47
C THR A 494 -2.96 -6.20 15.66
N THR A 495 -3.57 -5.31 16.47
CA THR A 495 -5.02 -5.25 16.72
C THR A 495 -5.73 -4.17 15.91
N GLY A 496 -5.04 -3.43 15.06
CA GLY A 496 -5.65 -2.34 14.30
C GLY A 496 -6.04 -2.74 12.88
N TYR A 497 -5.23 -3.57 12.24
CA TYR A 497 -5.52 -4.12 10.92
C TYR A 497 -4.87 -5.48 10.71
N ARG A 498 -5.36 -6.24 9.74
CA ARG A 498 -4.86 -7.57 9.38
C ARG A 498 -5.18 -7.93 7.94
N THR A 499 -4.54 -8.99 7.46
CA THR A 499 -4.91 -9.64 6.20
C THR A 499 -5.82 -10.82 6.47
N LEU A 500 -6.90 -10.94 5.70
CA LEU A 500 -7.79 -12.09 5.68
C LEU A 500 -7.63 -12.82 4.35
N PHE A 501 -7.70 -14.14 4.35
CA PHE A 501 -7.62 -14.92 3.13
C PHE A 501 -8.58 -16.11 3.16
N LEU A 502 -9.08 -16.50 1.98
CA LEU A 502 -9.94 -17.66 1.84
C LEU A 502 -9.14 -18.85 1.33
N ALA A 503 -9.15 -19.92 2.11
CA ALA A 503 -8.50 -21.19 1.76
C ALA A 503 -9.27 -22.37 2.37
N THR A 504 -8.90 -23.59 2.02
CA THR A 504 -9.43 -24.80 2.67
C THR A 504 -8.78 -25.07 4.02
N ALA A 505 -7.54 -24.61 4.22
CA ALA A 505 -6.76 -24.73 5.45
C ALA A 505 -5.79 -23.54 5.63
N PRO A 506 -5.40 -23.20 6.87
CA PRO A 506 -4.42 -22.15 7.14
C PRO A 506 -3.00 -22.69 6.95
N THR A 507 -2.60 -22.90 5.70
CA THR A 507 -1.27 -23.39 5.34
C THR A 507 -0.58 -22.40 4.43
N TRP A 508 0.75 -22.49 4.32
CA TRP A 508 1.49 -21.70 3.35
C TRP A 508 0.98 -21.94 1.92
N ALA A 509 0.71 -23.20 1.56
CA ALA A 509 0.11 -23.53 0.27
C ALA A 509 -1.29 -22.90 0.07
N GLY A 510 -2.14 -22.91 1.11
CA GLY A 510 -3.45 -22.26 1.07
C GLY A 510 -3.34 -20.74 0.92
N TRP A 511 -2.34 -20.11 1.56
CA TRP A 511 -2.02 -18.71 1.37
C TRP A 511 -1.56 -18.40 -0.07
N LEU A 512 -0.63 -19.19 -0.61
CA LEU A 512 -0.15 -19.03 -1.99
C LEU A 512 -1.28 -19.22 -3.02
N GLU A 513 -2.21 -20.16 -2.78
CA GLU A 513 -3.40 -20.32 -3.61
C GLU A 513 -4.32 -19.10 -3.50
N ALA A 514 -4.56 -18.60 -2.29
CA ALA A 514 -5.39 -17.42 -2.08
C ALA A 514 -4.82 -16.19 -2.80
N LEU A 515 -3.50 -15.99 -2.76
CA LEU A 515 -2.82 -14.95 -3.53
C LEU A 515 -3.06 -15.12 -5.05
N ALA A 516 -2.78 -16.31 -5.58
CA ALA A 516 -2.89 -16.61 -7.00
C ALA A 516 -4.34 -16.53 -7.53
N LYS A 517 -5.33 -16.71 -6.67
CA LYS A 517 -6.76 -16.64 -6.99
C LYS A 517 -7.43 -15.34 -6.54
N ASN A 518 -6.65 -14.37 -6.05
CA ASN A 518 -7.12 -13.09 -5.56
C ASN A 518 -8.24 -13.19 -4.49
N ARG A 519 -8.08 -14.15 -3.57
CA ARG A 519 -8.99 -14.47 -2.46
C ARG A 519 -8.52 -13.88 -1.14
N VAL A 520 -8.13 -12.60 -1.16
CA VAL A 520 -7.50 -11.90 -0.04
C VAL A 520 -8.21 -10.57 0.20
N VAL A 521 -8.30 -10.18 1.47
CA VAL A 521 -8.89 -8.90 1.90
C VAL A 521 -8.00 -8.29 2.99
N ALA A 522 -7.56 -7.05 2.81
CA ALA A 522 -7.01 -6.27 3.91
C ALA A 522 -8.17 -5.68 4.73
N ALA A 523 -8.10 -5.76 6.05
CA ALA A 523 -9.13 -5.24 6.95
C ALA A 523 -8.53 -4.34 8.03
N ARG A 524 -9.13 -3.18 8.28
CA ARG A 524 -8.75 -2.25 9.34
C ARG A 524 -9.97 -1.88 10.18
N HIS A 525 -9.76 -1.86 11.49
CA HIS A 525 -10.72 -1.41 12.49
C HIS A 525 -9.95 -0.97 13.75
N ASP A 526 -9.77 0.34 13.89
CA ASP A 526 -8.99 1.00 14.94
C ASP A 526 -9.35 2.49 15.10
N GLU A 527 -8.59 3.19 15.95
CA GLU A 527 -8.71 4.64 16.17
C GLU A 527 -8.55 5.45 14.87
N VAL A 528 -7.66 5.02 13.96
CA VAL A 528 -7.43 5.69 12.66
C VAL A 528 -8.67 5.59 11.78
N SER A 529 -9.35 4.44 11.78
CA SER A 529 -10.63 4.27 11.11
C SER A 529 -11.83 4.84 11.87
N ARG A 530 -11.62 5.40 13.07
CA ARG A 530 -12.67 5.90 13.97
C ARG A 530 -13.73 4.83 14.29
N GLY A 531 -13.32 3.58 14.38
CA GLY A 531 -14.21 2.44 14.62
C GLY A 531 -15.07 2.03 13.41
N GLU A 532 -14.79 2.55 12.22
CA GLU A 532 -15.35 2.02 10.97
C GLU A 532 -14.53 0.84 10.46
N THR A 533 -15.19 -0.11 9.79
CA THR A 533 -14.47 -1.24 9.17
C THR A 533 -14.11 -0.90 7.73
N TRP A 534 -12.82 -0.71 7.47
CA TRP A 534 -12.30 -0.51 6.11
C TRP A 534 -11.82 -1.83 5.53
N LEU A 535 -12.15 -2.09 4.26
CA LEU A 535 -11.83 -3.33 3.55
C LEU A 535 -11.31 -3.02 2.16
N HIS A 536 -10.16 -3.62 1.82
CA HIS A 536 -9.62 -3.64 0.45
C HIS A 536 -9.66 -5.06 -0.09
N SER A 537 -10.33 -5.27 -1.23
CA SER A 537 -10.43 -6.59 -1.84
C SER A 537 -10.26 -6.55 -3.35
N GLY A 538 -9.58 -7.56 -3.87
CA GLY A 538 -9.39 -7.75 -5.31
C GLY A 538 -10.65 -8.18 -6.07
N SER A 539 -11.70 -8.68 -5.42
CA SER A 539 -12.96 -9.07 -6.08
C SER A 539 -14.20 -8.81 -5.22
N ASP A 540 -15.33 -8.58 -5.89
CA ASP A 540 -16.60 -8.29 -5.20
C ASP A 540 -17.15 -9.54 -4.49
N GLU A 541 -16.93 -10.73 -5.06
CA GLU A 541 -17.38 -12.01 -4.51
C GLU A 541 -16.67 -12.31 -3.18
N VAL A 542 -15.36 -12.08 -3.15
CA VAL A 542 -14.54 -12.24 -1.94
C VAL A 542 -14.95 -11.22 -0.88
N LEU A 543 -15.13 -9.96 -1.27
CA LEU A 543 -15.59 -8.91 -0.35
C LEU A 543 -16.96 -9.25 0.25
N ALA A 544 -17.91 -9.71 -0.57
CA ALA A 544 -19.23 -10.13 -0.11
C ALA A 544 -19.14 -11.33 0.84
N PHE A 545 -18.31 -12.32 0.54
CA PHE A 545 -18.09 -13.49 1.39
C PHE A 545 -17.57 -13.10 2.78
N VAL A 546 -16.59 -12.19 2.82
CA VAL A 546 -15.97 -11.71 4.07
C VAL A 546 -16.96 -10.89 4.89
N ARG A 547 -17.69 -9.96 4.26
CA ARG A 547 -18.72 -9.14 4.94
C ARG A 547 -19.84 -9.99 5.54
N ALA A 548 -20.33 -10.99 4.79
CA ALA A 548 -21.38 -11.88 5.26
C ALA A 548 -20.98 -12.73 6.49
N ARG A 549 -19.67 -12.81 6.80
CA ARG A 549 -19.11 -13.60 7.89
C ARG A 549 -18.39 -12.75 8.94
N GLU A 550 -18.61 -11.44 8.98
CA GLU A 550 -17.93 -10.52 9.92
C GLU A 550 -17.88 -11.04 11.36
N ALA A 551 -19.00 -11.55 11.87
CA ALA A 551 -19.12 -12.08 13.22
C ALA A 551 -18.15 -13.25 13.53
N THR A 552 -17.62 -13.95 12.52
CA THR A 552 -16.71 -15.09 12.72
C THR A 552 -15.23 -14.71 12.79
N TRP A 553 -14.88 -13.48 12.43
CA TRP A 553 -13.47 -13.05 12.30
C TRP A 553 -13.16 -11.68 12.90
N ARG A 554 -14.16 -10.85 13.22
CA ARG A 554 -13.94 -9.54 13.84
C ARG A 554 -13.25 -9.63 15.20
N TRP A 555 -12.52 -8.58 15.57
CA TRP A 555 -11.77 -8.52 16.83
C TRP A 555 -12.19 -7.35 17.75
N TRP A 556 -13.28 -6.68 17.40
CA TRP A 556 -13.90 -5.59 18.15
C TRP A 556 -15.33 -5.98 18.57
N ASN A 557 -15.96 -5.18 19.43
CA ASN A 557 -17.34 -5.36 19.90
C ASN A 557 -17.65 -6.81 20.33
N ASP A 558 -16.88 -7.30 21.31
CA ASP A 558 -16.96 -8.66 21.84
C ASP A 558 -16.92 -9.75 20.74
N GLY A 559 -16.09 -9.49 19.72
CA GLY A 559 -15.81 -10.44 18.66
C GLY A 559 -15.10 -11.71 19.15
N PRO A 560 -15.01 -12.74 18.30
CA PRO A 560 -14.34 -13.99 18.63
C PRO A 560 -12.83 -13.87 18.89
N ALA A 561 -12.23 -12.72 18.60
CA ALA A 561 -10.85 -12.38 18.87
C ALA A 561 -10.82 -11.10 19.71
N SER A 562 -9.89 -10.98 20.65
CA SER A 562 -9.78 -9.77 21.48
C SER A 562 -8.35 -9.52 21.90
N ARG A 563 -7.97 -8.25 22.02
CA ARG A 563 -6.66 -7.88 22.55
C ARG A 563 -6.53 -8.34 24.01
N PRO A 564 -5.48 -9.11 24.36
CA PRO A 564 -5.23 -9.45 25.75
C PRO A 564 -4.81 -8.21 26.54
N LEU A 565 -5.35 -8.05 27.76
CA LEU A 565 -5.00 -6.95 28.67
C LEU A 565 -3.76 -7.23 29.53
N VAL A 566 -3.31 -8.50 29.55
CA VAL A 566 -2.16 -8.95 30.32
C VAL A 566 -1.38 -10.02 29.57
N SER A 567 -0.06 -9.90 29.61
CA SER A 567 0.89 -10.96 29.29
C SER A 567 1.47 -11.49 30.61
N LEU A 568 1.48 -12.81 30.77
CA LEU A 568 2.05 -13.51 31.92
C LEU A 568 2.97 -14.62 31.39
N VAL A 569 4.27 -14.51 31.67
CA VAL A 569 5.29 -15.41 31.12
C VAL A 569 6.17 -15.95 32.25
N ALA A 570 6.38 -17.27 32.27
CA ALA A 570 7.38 -17.90 33.11
C ALA A 570 8.72 -17.91 32.38
N LEU A 571 9.74 -17.38 33.05
CA LEU A 571 11.06 -17.13 32.50
C LEU A 571 12.08 -18.09 33.12
N ARG A 572 12.87 -18.70 32.25
CA ARG A 572 13.99 -19.57 32.60
C ARG A 572 15.33 -18.94 32.18
N PRO A 573 16.46 -19.36 32.76
CA PRO A 573 17.77 -18.83 32.38
C PRO A 573 18.10 -18.99 30.89
N ASP A 574 17.60 -20.05 30.26
CA ASP A 574 17.79 -20.40 28.85
C ASP A 574 16.80 -19.70 27.88
N ASP A 575 15.86 -18.89 28.38
CA ASP A 575 14.96 -18.10 27.53
C ASP A 575 15.67 -16.86 26.94
N GLU A 576 16.58 -17.08 25.99
CA GLU A 576 17.49 -16.05 25.44
C GLU A 576 16.81 -14.81 24.85
N PHE A 577 15.56 -14.93 24.42
CA PHE A 577 14.78 -13.83 23.83
C PHE A 577 13.96 -13.05 24.85
N GLU A 578 13.86 -13.53 26.09
CA GLU A 578 12.97 -12.97 27.09
C GLU A 578 13.65 -11.93 27.98
N VAL A 579 13.07 -10.73 28.03
CA VAL A 579 13.49 -9.70 28.97
C VAL A 579 13.11 -10.10 30.40
N GLY A 580 14.07 -9.98 31.32
CA GLY A 580 13.86 -10.28 32.73
C GLY A 580 14.15 -11.74 33.11
N ARG A 581 14.71 -12.54 32.20
CA ARG A 581 15.15 -13.91 32.52
C ARG A 581 16.11 -13.91 33.71
N PRO A 582 15.96 -14.85 34.67
CA PRO A 582 16.82 -14.91 35.83
C PRO A 582 18.17 -15.57 35.49
N ALA A 583 19.20 -15.33 36.31
CA ALA A 583 20.48 -16.04 36.18
C ALA A 583 20.40 -17.51 36.67
N HIS A 584 19.50 -17.79 37.63
CA HIS A 584 19.24 -19.10 38.21
C HIS A 584 17.78 -19.17 38.69
N GLY A 585 17.22 -20.38 38.81
CA GLY A 585 15.82 -20.59 39.18
C GLY A 585 14.85 -20.10 38.10
N LEU A 586 13.68 -19.60 38.52
CA LEU A 586 12.64 -19.09 37.63
C LEU A 586 12.28 -17.64 37.94
N ALA A 587 11.58 -16.98 37.02
CA ALA A 587 10.87 -15.74 37.30
C ALA A 587 9.51 -15.73 36.60
N LEU A 588 8.56 -14.95 37.12
CA LEU A 588 7.31 -14.63 36.43
C LEU A 588 7.32 -13.16 36.01
N ARG A 589 7.13 -12.89 34.72
CA ARG A 589 6.96 -11.54 34.18
C ARG A 589 5.49 -11.28 33.86
N VAL A 590 5.00 -10.12 34.31
CA VAL A 590 3.67 -9.61 33.97
C VAL A 590 3.80 -8.29 33.23
N ARG A 591 3.30 -8.21 31.99
CA ARG A 591 3.11 -6.95 31.27
C ARG A 591 1.62 -6.65 31.16
N CYS A 592 1.21 -5.44 31.56
CA CYS A 592 -0.17 -4.98 31.33
C CYS A 592 -0.27 -4.29 29.98
N ALA A 593 -1.47 -4.22 29.40
CA ALA A 593 -1.68 -3.57 28.11
C ALA A 593 -1.55 -2.05 28.21
N TRP A 594 -0.94 -1.46 27.17
CA TRP A 594 -0.72 -0.02 27.01
C TRP A 594 -1.16 0.42 25.62
N LYS A 595 -1.53 1.68 25.45
CA LYS A 595 -1.47 2.36 24.16
C LYS A 595 0.00 2.55 23.82
N ASN A 596 0.35 2.38 22.56
CA ASN A 596 1.71 2.37 22.09
C ASN A 596 1.92 3.35 20.95
N THR A 597 3.16 3.80 20.78
CA THR A 597 3.54 4.55 19.59
C THR A 597 3.62 3.62 18.37
N PRO A 598 3.53 4.14 17.13
CA PRO A 598 3.76 3.34 15.93
C PRO A 598 5.13 2.66 15.87
N GLN A 599 6.10 3.11 16.67
CA GLN A 599 7.45 2.51 16.77
C GLN A 599 7.55 1.38 17.81
N GLY A 600 6.43 0.90 18.34
CA GLY A 600 6.41 -0.22 19.28
C GLY A 600 6.93 0.17 20.67
N LEU A 601 6.55 1.34 21.18
CA LEU A 601 6.96 1.83 22.50
C LEU A 601 5.75 2.14 23.38
N PRO A 602 5.79 1.82 24.69
CA PRO A 602 4.74 2.20 25.63
C PRO A 602 4.49 3.72 25.61
N GLN A 603 3.22 4.12 25.56
CA GLN A 603 2.79 5.52 25.63
C GLN A 603 1.96 5.80 26.89
N SER A 604 0.86 5.08 27.09
CA SER A 604 -0.02 5.24 28.26
C SER A 604 -0.70 3.93 28.64
N PRO A 605 -0.89 3.62 29.93
CA PRO A 605 -1.48 2.36 30.35
C PRO A 605 -2.94 2.24 29.91
N LEU A 606 -3.35 1.02 29.52
CA LEU A 606 -4.75 0.63 29.30
C LEU A 606 -5.26 -0.26 30.42
N ALA A 607 -4.36 -1.00 31.06
CA ALA A 607 -4.65 -1.84 32.20
C ALA A 607 -3.55 -1.73 33.26
N GLU A 608 -3.90 -2.06 34.50
CA GLU A 608 -2.98 -2.12 35.64
C GLU A 608 -3.10 -3.46 36.37
N LEU A 609 -2.01 -3.91 37.00
CA LEU A 609 -1.99 -5.13 37.80
C LEU A 609 -2.65 -4.88 39.15
N VAL A 610 -3.73 -5.61 39.44
CA VAL A 610 -4.45 -5.56 40.73
C VAL A 610 -3.91 -6.61 41.68
N ARG A 611 -3.73 -7.84 41.19
CA ARG A 611 -3.31 -8.98 42.02
C ARG A 611 -2.51 -9.98 41.21
N LEU A 612 -1.47 -10.53 41.83
CA LEU A 612 -0.74 -11.70 41.33
C LEU A 612 -0.82 -12.81 42.39
N THR A 613 -1.07 -14.03 41.95
CA THR A 613 -1.00 -15.22 42.79
C THR A 613 -0.16 -16.32 42.13
N LEU A 614 0.51 -17.11 42.97
CA LEU A 614 1.21 -18.33 42.60
C LEU A 614 0.66 -19.46 43.47
N ASP A 615 0.13 -20.51 42.84
CA ASP A 615 -0.55 -21.63 43.51
C ASP A 615 -1.60 -21.16 44.52
N ASP A 616 -2.42 -20.20 44.05
CA ASP A 616 -3.50 -19.52 44.78
C ASP A 616 -3.03 -18.67 45.99
N ALA A 617 -1.75 -18.66 46.33
CA ALA A 617 -1.15 -17.77 47.33
C ALA A 617 -0.84 -16.39 46.73
N PRO A 618 -1.11 -15.28 47.44
CA PRO A 618 -0.69 -13.94 47.02
C PRO A 618 0.82 -13.87 46.79
N ALA A 619 1.24 -13.26 45.69
CA ALA A 619 2.64 -13.08 45.34
C ALA A 619 2.94 -11.62 44.99
N THR A 620 4.05 -11.10 45.50
CA THR A 620 4.46 -9.69 45.31
C THR A 620 5.55 -9.61 44.27
N ALA A 621 5.23 -9.01 43.12
CA ALA A 621 6.19 -8.73 42.05
C ALA A 621 6.75 -7.32 42.16
N VAL A 622 8.02 -7.14 41.80
CA VAL A 622 8.68 -5.84 41.73
C VAL A 622 8.33 -5.18 40.39
N LEU A 623 7.84 -3.94 40.41
CA LEU A 623 7.66 -3.16 39.20
C LEU A 623 9.02 -2.76 38.62
N VAL A 624 9.21 -2.99 37.33
CA VAL A 624 10.38 -2.61 36.56
C VAL A 624 9.95 -1.64 35.46
N GLU A 625 10.50 -0.44 35.52
CA GLU A 625 10.33 0.59 34.50
C GLU A 625 11.67 0.82 33.79
N ARG A 626 11.69 0.61 32.47
CA ARG A 626 12.89 0.87 31.67
C ARG A 626 12.69 2.15 30.89
N PRO A 627 13.49 3.21 31.14
CA PRO A 627 13.41 4.43 30.35
C PRO A 627 13.88 4.16 28.92
N ARG A 628 13.49 5.04 27.99
CA ARG A 628 14.07 5.03 26.64
C ARG A 628 15.54 5.43 26.71
N ALA A 629 16.34 4.89 25.80
CA ALA A 629 17.75 5.28 25.66
C ALA A 629 17.90 6.75 25.24
N LYS A 630 16.91 7.30 24.53
CA LYS A 630 16.87 8.69 24.07
C LYS A 630 15.46 9.26 24.22
N GLY A 631 15.37 10.46 24.79
CA GLY A 631 14.10 11.18 24.98
C GLY A 631 13.25 10.67 26.16
N PRO A 632 12.14 11.35 26.46
CA PRO A 632 11.25 10.97 27.55
C PRO A 632 10.41 9.72 27.21
N GLY A 633 9.96 9.02 28.26
CA GLY A 633 9.10 7.84 28.16
C GLY A 633 9.80 6.52 28.42
N LEU A 634 9.05 5.43 28.31
CA LEU A 634 9.51 4.07 28.60
C LEU A 634 9.85 3.30 27.32
N SER A 635 10.84 2.41 27.44
CA SER A 635 11.15 1.35 26.48
C SER A 635 10.53 0.02 26.89
N ASP A 636 10.28 -0.18 28.18
CA ASP A 636 9.60 -1.36 28.72
C ASP A 636 8.98 -1.06 30.09
N HIS A 637 7.96 -1.82 30.46
CA HIS A 637 7.23 -1.69 31.73
C HIS A 637 6.60 -3.02 32.12
N TYR A 638 7.08 -3.65 33.20
CA TYR A 638 6.61 -4.96 33.63
C TYR A 638 6.77 -5.20 35.13
N HIS A 639 6.00 -6.12 35.69
CA HIS A 639 6.20 -6.64 37.04
C HIS A 639 6.99 -7.95 36.98
N LEU A 640 7.97 -8.11 37.87
CA LEU A 640 8.83 -9.30 37.93
C LEU A 640 8.80 -9.93 39.32
N LEU A 641 8.40 -11.20 39.39
CA LEU A 641 8.48 -12.02 40.58
C LEU A 641 9.64 -13.02 40.42
N ALA A 642 10.69 -12.88 41.21
CA ALA A 642 11.79 -13.83 41.24
C ALA A 642 11.41 -15.09 42.03
N LEU A 643 11.73 -16.26 41.51
CA LEU A 643 11.42 -17.57 42.08
C LEU A 643 12.69 -18.44 42.10
N PRO A 644 13.70 -18.10 42.92
CA PRO A 644 15.00 -18.77 42.92
C PRO A 644 14.94 -20.22 43.43
N THR A 645 13.94 -20.57 44.23
CA THR A 645 13.83 -21.86 44.93
C THR A 645 12.42 -22.47 44.81
N LEU A 646 11.77 -22.31 43.65
CA LEU A 646 10.46 -22.92 43.42
C LEU A 646 10.58 -24.45 43.45
N ALA A 647 9.65 -25.13 44.14
CA ALA A 647 9.64 -26.58 44.20
C ALA A 647 9.48 -27.19 42.79
N PRO A 648 10.08 -28.35 42.48
CA PRO A 648 9.85 -29.00 41.19
C PRO A 648 8.39 -29.42 41.02
N GLY A 649 7.84 -29.31 39.80
CA GLY A 649 6.47 -29.70 39.48
C GLY A 649 5.68 -28.69 38.66
N GLU A 650 4.37 -28.95 38.48
CA GLU A 650 3.45 -28.03 37.81
C GLU A 650 2.99 -26.95 38.78
N HIS A 651 3.08 -25.69 38.34
CA HIS A 651 2.63 -24.51 39.07
C HIS A 651 1.62 -23.71 38.27
N ARG A 652 0.79 -22.94 38.98
CA ARG A 652 -0.21 -22.05 38.38
C ARG A 652 -0.02 -20.62 38.86
N ALA A 653 0.26 -19.71 37.92
CA ALA A 653 0.27 -18.28 38.17
C ALA A 653 -1.02 -17.63 37.64
N THR A 654 -1.56 -16.67 38.38
CA THR A 654 -2.75 -15.90 37.99
C THR A 654 -2.54 -14.41 38.22
N ALA A 655 -2.73 -13.61 37.18
CA ALA A 655 -2.69 -12.15 37.24
C ALA A 655 -4.09 -11.58 36.99
N ILE A 656 -4.61 -10.79 37.93
CA ILE A 656 -5.84 -10.01 37.76
C ILE A 656 -5.42 -8.60 37.38
N VAL A 657 -5.87 -8.14 36.22
CA VAL A 657 -5.64 -6.77 35.73
C VAL A 657 -6.95 -6.01 35.61
N ARG A 658 -6.92 -4.71 35.87
CA ARG A 658 -8.08 -3.82 35.73
C ARG A 658 -7.91 -2.96 34.50
N GLU A 659 -8.90 -2.99 33.62
CA GLU A 659 -9.00 -2.08 32.47
C GLU A 659 -9.31 -0.67 32.98
N LEU A 660 -8.43 0.30 32.70
CA LEU A 660 -8.52 1.64 33.29
C LEU A 660 -9.74 2.42 32.80
N ALA A 661 -10.16 2.20 31.55
CA ALA A 661 -11.28 2.92 30.96
C ALA A 661 -12.65 2.48 31.51
N THR A 662 -12.78 1.20 31.87
CA THR A 662 -14.08 0.59 32.23
C THR A 662 -14.15 0.16 33.70
N GLY A 663 -13.00 0.05 34.38
CA GLY A 663 -12.88 -0.55 35.71
C GLY A 663 -13.04 -2.06 35.73
N ARG A 664 -13.28 -2.71 34.58
CA ARG A 664 -13.49 -4.15 34.47
C ARG A 664 -12.20 -4.91 34.77
N GLU A 665 -12.29 -5.91 35.64
CA GLU A 665 -11.18 -6.82 35.93
C GLU A 665 -11.17 -8.00 34.96
N THR A 666 -9.98 -8.36 34.48
CA THR A 666 -9.73 -9.51 33.60
C THR A 666 -8.62 -10.36 34.21
N THR A 667 -8.73 -11.68 34.06
CA THR A 667 -7.78 -12.64 34.63
C THR A 667 -6.92 -13.27 33.53
N GLY A 668 -5.60 -13.16 33.66
CA GLY A 668 -4.64 -13.99 32.94
C GLY A 668 -4.17 -15.15 33.80
N THR A 669 -4.08 -16.35 33.25
CA THR A 669 -3.57 -17.54 33.96
C THR A 669 -2.49 -18.21 33.12
N LEU A 670 -1.42 -18.65 33.78
CA LEU A 670 -0.34 -19.42 33.20
C LEU A 670 -0.12 -20.69 34.02
N ARG A 671 0.02 -21.83 33.33
CA ARG A 671 0.56 -23.07 33.92
C ARG A 671 1.96 -23.29 33.38
N PHE A 672 2.89 -23.67 34.25
CA PHE A 672 4.28 -23.89 33.88
C PHE A 672 4.91 -24.94 34.80
N ASN A 673 5.95 -25.59 34.31
CA ASN A 673 6.70 -26.58 35.09
C ASN A 673 8.02 -26.00 35.60
N ALA A 674 8.26 -26.21 36.89
CA ALA A 674 9.54 -26.02 37.55
C ALA A 674 10.39 -27.28 37.41
N PRO A 675 11.66 -27.15 36.94
CA PRO A 675 12.54 -28.28 36.66
C PRO A 675 13.01 -29.02 37.92
#